data_AF-A0A9W3JZX8-F1
#
_entry.id   AF-A0A9W3JZX8-F1
#
_cell.length_a   1.000
_cell.length_b   1.000
_cell.length_c   1.000
_cell.angle_alpha   90.00
_cell.angle_beta   90.00
_cell.angle_gamma   90.00
#
_symmetry.space_group_name_H-M   'P 1'
#
loop_
_entity.id
_entity.type
_entity.pdbx_description
1 polymer ?
#
loop_
_entity_poly.entity_id
_entity_poly.type
_entity_poly.pdbx_seq_one_letter_code
_entity_poly.pdbx_strand_id
1 'polypeptide(L)'
;MYLKEIWDLVPDNKPQQYSSSGLLYALRDRFVGRRIKVLDLGCGNGKSIDWFMNSGIDCEWKGLDIEDSPEVRARVRTDGEFHTYDGVHVPFADEAFDVVFSHQVFGRLRHPERVLREIVRVLKPEGLFVGSVSYLEPLHSYSIFNFTPYGWYTVSIENGLVPTMLAGGIDSLGLIERSLGREMPTDLWRCSPLNKAIIADSSLSDKAKNYKILMNAGHMVFVSRKASYAQTTNNATDAVKGSVDELGSGSPGQESGDAPDNAAHKYFAISSYAPDFQSVVGTVEFDFSLVELGKQLSTLTEAWVKGGSLEKAIGLLDSETYPFSSYGHLEVSMPINWSLGDPGRHNLSWQLHSLPFLRDLACAFSETGEHRYIDCANSIVNDWLDGNTQAPFPSVFSWNDHSTAFRLNSLAYYFAFLLKSKPLDRSVLELLSLIAERHMRVLLCDNFYERGTNHGLDQAYALYQASRIFSFLICSSEAHSVSLSRLEYELNKSFSSEHVHIENSPEYHCVIMNSTLQINSVVESMEGRSLLGDTKEFVRGALNYLSAIIRPDGLLPPLGDTEVKPSRFKFDWLSGFPGFDQYKHAINCGADGKADSACHKFFPESGYAVLRGALDRFSYADRPHLIFKCGFLSHYHRQDDDNHILVYAYGEEWLTDGGLYKHDHGDPQREHMRSHFAHSVIAPVGARAQRTHCPEPVPRITSCASNGRVANVSGFTSMFEGFEWDRALRYDGVGEFVVSDSIRKTSAASDVEYEQFWQIPADKELEIAGGIITVKSTRRSTMLRIYIASDSLVAIEEMRPQPGSTFCWKSPRYGELEPVKMIRLSFKKGAVADVTTTFTFSECEGAVEKSVSDETEALPNRLNTLSDA
;
A
#
# COMPACT_ATOMS: atom_id res chain seq x y z
N MET A 1 10.33 26.64 32.04
CA MET A 1 10.62 25.34 31.38
C MET A 1 11.14 25.67 29.99
N TYR A 2 12.36 25.22 29.65
CA TYR A 2 12.94 25.42 28.32
C TYR A 2 12.74 24.14 27.51
N LEU A 3 12.44 24.25 26.22
CA LEU A 3 12.49 23.09 25.32
C LEU A 3 13.96 22.78 25.06
N LYS A 4 14.43 21.57 25.40
CA LYS A 4 15.85 21.22 25.41
C LYS A 4 16.45 21.31 24.01
N GLU A 5 15.73 20.81 23.02
CA GLU A 5 16.10 20.78 21.60
C GLU A 5 16.36 22.19 21.07
N ILE A 6 15.49 23.13 21.45
CA ILE A 6 15.64 24.53 21.06
C ILE A 6 16.75 25.19 21.87
N TRP A 7 16.80 24.94 23.17
CA TRP A 7 17.83 25.48 24.06
C TRP A 7 19.24 25.14 23.59
N ASP A 8 19.47 23.92 23.10
CA ASP A 8 20.78 23.49 22.63
C ASP A 8 21.23 24.20 21.34
N LEU A 9 20.26 24.69 20.54
CA LEU A 9 20.51 25.46 19.31
C LEU A 9 20.65 26.97 19.55
N VAL A 10 20.28 27.46 20.74
CA VAL A 10 20.40 28.87 21.07
C VAL A 10 21.87 29.23 21.32
N PRO A 11 22.42 30.28 20.67
CA PRO A 11 23.78 30.74 20.92
C PRO A 11 24.02 31.10 22.39
N ASP A 12 25.17 30.67 22.93
CA ASP A 12 25.65 31.04 24.27
C ASP A 12 26.63 32.23 24.23
N ASN A 13 26.62 32.99 23.13
CA ASN A 13 27.44 34.20 22.99
C ASN A 13 26.71 35.43 23.52
N LYS A 14 27.39 36.58 23.47
CA LYS A 14 26.84 37.86 23.91
C LYS A 14 25.42 38.09 23.32
N PRO A 15 24.43 38.42 24.16
CA PRO A 15 23.05 38.58 23.73
C PRO A 15 22.89 39.66 22.67
N GLN A 16 22.25 39.31 21.56
CA GLN A 16 22.08 40.22 20.43
C GLN A 16 20.88 39.82 19.56
N GLN A 17 20.38 40.79 18.81
CA GLN A 17 19.43 40.58 17.73
C GLN A 17 20.19 40.14 16.46
N TYR A 18 19.77 39.04 15.86
CA TYR A 18 20.41 38.49 14.67
C TYR A 18 19.74 38.94 13.37
N SER A 19 20.50 38.92 12.28
CA SER A 19 19.98 39.03 10.92
C SER A 19 20.63 37.96 10.04
N SER A 20 19.91 37.48 9.02
CA SER A 20 20.45 36.47 8.10
C SER A 20 21.64 36.99 7.28
N SER A 21 21.70 38.30 7.01
CA SER A 21 22.91 38.93 6.45
C SER A 21 24.07 38.97 7.45
N GLY A 22 23.79 39.20 8.74
CA GLY A 22 24.76 39.11 9.83
C GLY A 22 25.40 37.73 9.95
N LEU A 23 24.61 36.66 9.74
CA LEU A 23 25.12 35.29 9.75
C LEU A 23 26.15 35.02 8.65
N LEU A 24 26.03 35.67 7.48
CA LEU A 24 27.02 35.51 6.42
C LEU A 24 28.41 35.99 6.87
N TYR A 25 28.49 37.09 7.61
CA TYR A 25 29.75 37.57 8.19
C TYR A 25 30.31 36.59 9.22
N ALA A 26 29.44 36.00 10.05
CA ALA A 26 29.86 35.01 11.05
C ALA A 26 30.36 33.69 10.41
N LEU A 27 29.93 33.39 9.19
CA LEU A 27 30.37 32.21 8.44
C LEU A 27 31.62 32.47 7.57
N ARG A 28 32.10 33.71 7.49
CA ARG A 28 33.25 34.09 6.65
C ARG A 28 34.47 33.21 6.93
N ASP A 29 34.83 33.06 8.20
CA ASP A 29 36.03 32.34 8.62
C ASP A 29 36.01 30.86 8.23
N ARG A 30 34.81 30.28 8.05
CA ARG A 30 34.61 28.89 7.61
C ARG A 30 35.04 28.68 6.15
N PHE A 31 35.04 29.72 5.33
CA PHE A 31 35.29 29.63 3.89
C PHE A 31 36.55 30.39 3.44
N VAL A 32 37.40 30.81 4.38
CA VAL A 32 38.65 31.51 4.06
C VAL A 32 39.54 30.67 3.15
N GLY A 33 40.03 31.28 2.07
CA GLY A 33 40.97 30.65 1.13
C GLY A 33 40.33 29.68 0.13
N ARG A 34 38.99 29.58 0.09
CA ARG A 34 38.26 28.72 -0.85
C ARG A 34 37.12 29.48 -1.50
N ARG A 35 37.02 29.37 -2.84
CA ARG A 35 35.83 29.81 -3.58
C ARG A 35 34.70 28.79 -3.43
N ILE A 36 33.52 29.23 -3.01
CA ILE A 36 32.35 28.35 -2.77
C ILE A 36 31.21 28.61 -3.76
N LYS A 37 30.31 27.64 -3.94
CA LYS A 37 29.08 27.81 -4.72
C LYS A 37 27.90 28.07 -3.79
N VAL A 38 27.16 29.15 -4.06
CA VAL A 38 26.01 29.59 -3.28
C VAL A 38 24.77 29.62 -4.16
N LEU A 39 23.71 28.96 -3.68
CA LEU A 39 22.36 29.13 -4.21
C LEU A 39 21.57 30.06 -3.29
N ASP A 40 21.08 31.17 -3.80
CA ASP A 40 20.12 32.02 -3.10
C ASP A 40 18.69 31.69 -3.55
N LEU A 41 17.98 30.94 -2.70
CA LEU A 41 16.62 30.50 -2.90
C LEU A 41 15.65 31.61 -2.48
N GLY A 42 14.83 32.07 -3.43
CA GLY A 42 13.95 33.23 -3.30
C GLY A 42 14.70 34.56 -3.36
N CYS A 43 15.60 34.69 -4.34
CA CYS A 43 16.50 35.85 -4.47
C CYS A 43 15.79 37.18 -4.79
N GLY A 44 14.53 37.14 -5.24
CA GLY A 44 13.72 38.28 -5.64
C GLY A 44 14.42 39.19 -6.65
N ASN A 45 14.63 40.45 -6.25
CA ASN A 45 15.34 41.44 -7.06
C ASN A 45 16.87 41.33 -7.02
N GLY A 46 17.43 40.33 -6.32
CA GLY A 46 18.86 40.07 -6.25
C GLY A 46 19.62 40.97 -5.28
N LYS A 47 19.00 41.47 -4.21
CA LYS A 47 19.67 42.32 -3.19
C LYS A 47 20.73 41.59 -2.35
N SER A 48 20.52 40.31 -2.12
CA SER A 48 21.42 39.44 -1.35
C SER A 48 22.82 39.32 -1.97
N ILE A 49 22.97 39.55 -3.29
CA ILE A 49 24.27 39.54 -3.96
C ILE A 49 25.24 40.53 -3.29
N ASP A 50 24.74 41.70 -2.90
CA ASP A 50 25.53 42.73 -2.20
C ASP A 50 25.95 42.25 -0.81
N TRP A 51 25.13 41.42 -0.14
CA TRP A 51 25.48 40.85 1.16
C TRP A 51 26.62 39.85 1.04
N PHE A 52 26.60 39.00 0.01
CA PHE A 52 27.69 38.07 -0.26
C PHE A 52 28.97 38.81 -0.66
N MET A 53 28.90 39.79 -1.57
CA MET A 53 30.06 40.63 -1.94
C MET A 53 30.68 41.35 -0.74
N ASN A 54 29.86 41.90 0.15
CA ASN A 54 30.34 42.64 1.32
C ASN A 54 30.77 41.73 2.49
N SER A 55 30.35 40.46 2.52
CA SER A 55 30.73 39.50 3.56
C SER A 55 32.22 39.13 3.54
N GLY A 56 32.88 39.32 2.39
CA GLY A 56 34.25 38.87 2.17
C GLY A 56 34.39 37.37 1.93
N ILE A 57 33.28 36.67 1.68
CA ILE A 57 33.26 35.28 1.20
C ILE A 57 33.48 35.29 -0.32
N ASP A 58 34.51 34.59 -0.80
CA ASP A 58 34.69 34.35 -2.23
C ASP A 58 33.70 33.29 -2.71
N CYS A 59 32.70 33.68 -3.49
CA CYS A 59 31.67 32.76 -3.97
C CYS A 59 31.27 32.96 -5.43
N GLU A 60 30.81 31.86 -6.04
CA GLU A 60 29.95 31.85 -7.21
C GLU A 60 28.49 31.87 -6.72
N TRP A 61 27.82 33.01 -6.89
CA TRP A 61 26.44 33.22 -6.44
C TRP A 61 25.46 32.98 -7.59
N LYS A 62 24.40 32.19 -7.33
CA LYS A 62 23.28 31.97 -8.24
C LYS A 62 21.97 32.26 -7.53
N GLY A 63 21.13 33.10 -8.13
CA GLY A 63 19.80 33.41 -7.63
C GLY A 63 18.75 32.50 -8.25
N LEU A 64 17.83 31.98 -7.44
CA LEU A 64 16.67 31.22 -7.88
C LEU A 64 15.41 31.83 -7.29
N ASP A 65 14.37 32.02 -8.08
CA ASP A 65 13.07 32.52 -7.60
C ASP A 65 11.94 32.04 -8.54
N ILE A 66 10.67 32.18 -8.13
CA ILE A 66 9.55 31.86 -9.03
C ILE A 66 9.42 32.96 -10.09
N GLU A 67 9.15 32.57 -11.34
CA GLU A 67 9.08 33.51 -12.47
C GLU A 67 8.03 34.61 -12.25
N ASP A 68 6.92 34.26 -11.61
CA ASP A 68 5.77 35.13 -11.41
C ASP A 68 5.83 36.02 -10.16
N SER A 69 6.95 36.06 -9.41
CA SER A 69 7.04 36.93 -8.24
C SER A 69 7.11 38.42 -8.64
N PRO A 70 6.44 39.33 -7.89
CA PRO A 70 6.54 40.77 -8.13
C PRO A 70 7.99 41.28 -8.17
N GLU A 71 8.84 40.74 -7.31
CA GLU A 71 10.25 41.11 -7.16
C GLU A 71 11.10 40.70 -8.37
N VAL A 72 10.85 39.52 -8.95
CA VAL A 72 11.50 39.07 -10.19
C VAL A 72 11.06 39.92 -11.37
N ARG A 73 9.75 40.19 -11.51
CA ARG A 73 9.23 41.06 -12.58
C ARG A 73 9.77 42.49 -12.52
N ALA A 74 10.09 42.98 -11.32
CA ALA A 74 10.64 44.32 -11.12
C ALA A 74 12.19 44.36 -11.12
N ARG A 75 12.86 43.22 -11.34
CA ARG A 75 14.33 43.14 -11.28
C ARG A 75 14.96 43.83 -12.50
N VAL A 76 15.74 44.88 -12.24
CA VAL A 76 16.57 45.58 -13.25
C VAL A 76 18.04 45.18 -13.22
N ARG A 77 18.40 44.32 -12.27
CA ARG A 77 19.77 43.92 -11.97
C ARG A 77 20.26 42.83 -12.93
N THR A 78 21.48 42.98 -13.45
CA THR A 78 22.07 42.07 -14.46
C THR A 78 23.48 41.57 -14.10
N ASP A 79 24.03 41.98 -12.96
CA ASP A 79 25.37 41.62 -12.46
C ASP A 79 25.41 40.28 -11.70
N GLY A 80 24.34 39.48 -11.79
CA GLY A 80 24.23 38.15 -11.18
C GLY A 80 23.65 37.10 -12.13
N GLU A 81 23.87 35.83 -11.83
CA GLU A 81 23.25 34.71 -12.54
C GLU A 81 21.89 34.38 -11.91
N PHE A 82 20.81 34.53 -12.66
CA PHE A 82 19.45 34.36 -12.17
C PHE A 82 18.72 33.23 -12.92
N HIS A 83 18.03 32.39 -12.17
CA HIS A 83 17.26 31.25 -12.64
C HIS A 83 15.83 31.33 -12.10
N THR A 84 14.90 30.65 -12.78
CA THR A 84 13.52 30.50 -12.32
C THR A 84 13.15 29.03 -12.13
N TYR A 85 12.14 28.78 -11.29
CA TYR A 85 11.58 27.44 -11.04
C TYR A 85 10.07 27.48 -10.75
N ASP A 86 9.47 26.31 -10.60
CA ASP A 86 8.03 26.10 -10.38
C ASP A 86 7.59 26.24 -8.90
N GLY A 87 8.51 26.54 -7.99
CA GLY A 87 8.24 26.64 -6.55
C GLY A 87 8.35 25.31 -5.78
N VAL A 88 8.69 24.21 -6.45
CA VAL A 88 8.84 22.87 -5.84
C VAL A 88 10.17 22.23 -6.24
N HIS A 89 10.49 22.15 -7.54
CA HIS A 89 11.67 21.47 -8.07
C HIS A 89 12.81 22.44 -8.36
N VAL A 90 13.96 22.25 -7.71
CA VAL A 90 15.13 23.12 -7.84
C VAL A 90 15.98 22.66 -9.05
N PRO A 91 16.12 23.46 -10.12
CA PRO A 91 16.65 23.00 -11.41
C PRO A 91 18.20 22.97 -11.46
N PHE A 92 18.80 22.40 -10.42
CA PHE A 92 20.25 22.21 -10.32
C PHE A 92 20.57 20.76 -10.00
N ALA A 93 21.77 20.31 -10.37
CA ALA A 93 22.25 18.97 -10.09
C ALA A 93 22.40 18.72 -8.58
N ASP A 94 22.36 17.45 -8.21
CA ASP A 94 22.66 16.97 -6.87
C ASP A 94 24.05 17.47 -6.44
N GLU A 95 24.19 17.80 -5.16
CA GLU A 95 25.46 18.20 -4.54
C GLU A 95 26.18 19.36 -5.27
N ALA A 96 25.43 20.26 -5.88
CA ALA A 96 25.97 21.39 -6.64
C ALA A 96 26.50 22.53 -5.75
N PHE A 97 25.95 22.74 -4.56
CA PHE A 97 26.19 23.94 -3.75
C PHE A 97 26.82 23.67 -2.39
N ASP A 98 27.75 24.53 -1.98
CA ASP A 98 28.34 24.51 -0.64
C ASP A 98 27.41 25.18 0.39
N VAL A 99 26.65 26.18 -0.04
CA VAL A 99 25.67 26.91 0.77
C VAL A 99 24.39 27.14 -0.02
N VAL A 100 23.24 26.86 0.61
CA VAL A 100 21.94 27.38 0.18
C VAL A 100 21.53 28.48 1.16
N PHE A 101 21.21 29.65 0.65
CA PHE A 101 20.74 30.80 1.41
C PHE A 101 19.26 31.06 1.14
N SER A 102 18.49 31.43 2.15
CA SER A 102 17.06 31.79 2.00
C SER A 102 16.65 32.87 2.98
N HIS A 103 16.07 33.96 2.47
CA HIS A 103 15.64 35.10 3.28
C HIS A 103 14.12 35.34 3.19
N GLN A 104 13.37 34.94 4.22
CA GLN A 104 11.93 35.23 4.34
C GLN A 104 11.07 34.65 3.19
N VAL A 105 11.42 33.45 2.73
CA VAL A 105 10.75 32.76 1.61
C VAL A 105 9.74 31.72 2.09
N PHE A 106 10.11 30.99 3.15
CA PHE A 106 9.44 29.75 3.55
C PHE A 106 7.98 29.92 3.98
N GLY A 107 7.60 31.08 4.53
CA GLY A 107 6.20 31.36 4.86
C GLY A 107 5.29 31.51 3.63
N ARG A 108 5.84 31.55 2.40
CA ARG A 108 5.09 31.70 1.14
C ARG A 108 5.02 30.40 0.32
N LEU A 109 5.79 29.38 0.70
CA LEU A 109 5.82 28.11 0.00
C LEU A 109 4.59 27.27 0.35
N ARG A 110 3.92 26.69 -0.64
CA ARG A 110 2.79 25.76 -0.42
C ARG A 110 3.22 24.39 0.09
N HIS A 111 4.45 23.99 -0.23
CA HIS A 111 5.03 22.69 0.09
C HIS A 111 6.46 22.85 0.60
N PRO A 112 6.68 23.49 1.77
CA PRO A 112 8.01 23.79 2.30
C PRO A 112 8.88 22.54 2.47
N GLU A 113 8.28 21.38 2.80
CA GLU A 113 8.98 20.11 3.00
C GLU A 113 9.60 19.59 1.70
N ARG A 114 8.89 19.72 0.58
CA ARG A 114 9.39 19.32 -0.74
C ARG A 114 10.59 20.18 -1.14
N VAL A 115 10.50 21.48 -0.90
CA VAL A 115 11.60 22.42 -1.18
C VAL A 115 12.80 22.14 -0.27
N LEU A 116 12.60 21.76 1.00
CA LEU A 116 13.69 21.35 1.90
C LEU A 116 14.41 20.10 1.40
N ARG A 117 13.70 19.11 0.85
CA ARG A 117 14.34 17.92 0.24
C ARG A 117 15.17 18.30 -0.98
N GLU A 118 14.68 19.20 -1.81
CA GLU A 118 15.45 19.72 -2.94
C GLU A 118 16.69 20.51 -2.48
N ILE A 119 16.58 21.30 -1.40
CA ILE A 119 17.73 21.96 -0.77
C ILE A 119 18.77 20.92 -0.32
N VAL A 120 18.34 19.85 0.33
CA VAL A 120 19.24 18.76 0.75
C VAL A 120 19.86 18.05 -0.45
N ARG A 121 19.10 17.82 -1.52
CA ARG A 121 19.61 17.21 -2.75
C ARG A 121 20.73 18.06 -3.36
N VAL A 122 20.51 19.36 -3.53
CA VAL A 122 21.48 20.26 -4.18
C VAL A 122 22.63 20.69 -3.27
N LEU A 123 22.52 20.52 -1.95
CA LEU A 123 23.62 20.73 -1.02
C LEU A 123 24.67 19.62 -1.13
N LYS A 124 25.95 20.00 -1.14
CA LYS A 124 27.08 19.08 -0.95
C LYS A 124 27.04 18.45 0.45
N PRO A 125 27.67 17.30 0.66
CA PRO A 125 27.88 16.75 2.01
C PRO A 125 28.49 17.81 2.95
N GLU A 126 27.94 17.94 4.16
CA GLU A 126 28.27 18.99 5.14
C GLU A 126 28.05 20.45 4.66
N GLY A 127 27.35 20.63 3.53
CA GLY A 127 26.91 21.93 3.03
C GLY A 127 25.91 22.59 3.97
N LEU A 128 25.84 23.93 3.94
CA LEU A 128 25.04 24.71 4.88
C LEU A 128 23.76 25.24 4.26
N PHE A 129 22.65 25.09 4.98
CA PHE A 129 21.43 25.85 4.74
C PHE A 129 21.31 26.99 5.75
N VAL A 130 21.34 28.22 5.28
CA VAL A 130 21.44 29.42 6.14
C VAL A 130 20.34 30.39 5.76
N GLY A 131 19.66 30.97 6.74
CA GLY A 131 18.58 31.88 6.39
C GLY A 131 17.76 32.42 7.53
N SER A 132 16.56 32.86 7.18
CA SER A 132 15.56 33.33 8.14
C SER A 132 14.14 32.99 7.71
N VAL A 133 13.29 32.71 8.70
CA VAL A 133 11.85 32.45 8.53
C VAL A 133 11.01 33.32 9.46
N SER A 134 9.75 33.55 9.10
CA SER A 134 8.78 34.31 9.91
C SER A 134 8.30 33.46 11.08
N TYR A 135 8.09 34.08 12.24
CA TYR A 135 7.55 33.45 13.46
C TYR A 135 6.31 34.19 13.98
N LEU A 136 6.49 35.26 14.75
CA LEU A 136 5.39 36.04 15.33
C LEU A 136 5.11 37.33 14.54
N GLU A 137 5.55 37.41 13.28
CA GLU A 137 5.29 38.56 12.41
C GLU A 137 3.82 38.56 11.93
N PRO A 138 3.14 39.73 11.89
CA PRO A 138 1.83 39.86 11.25
C PRO A 138 1.84 39.44 9.77
N LEU A 139 0.64 39.26 9.20
CA LEU A 139 0.47 38.98 7.78
C LEU A 139 1.24 40.00 6.93
N HIS A 140 2.13 39.52 6.07
CA HIS A 140 2.93 40.36 5.17
C HIS A 140 3.06 39.70 3.80
N SER A 141 2.85 40.49 2.73
CA SER A 141 2.86 39.98 1.36
C SER A 141 1.90 38.78 1.19
N TYR A 142 2.31 37.75 0.46
CA TYR A 142 1.56 36.51 0.19
C TYR A 142 1.95 35.36 1.13
N SER A 143 2.27 35.64 2.40
CA SER A 143 2.54 34.60 3.40
C SER A 143 1.30 33.75 3.70
N ILE A 144 1.46 32.43 3.73
CA ILE A 144 0.41 31.43 3.98
C ILE A 144 0.43 30.98 5.46
N PHE A 145 1.61 30.89 6.08
CA PHE A 145 1.80 30.51 7.49
C PHE A 145 3.20 30.94 8.00
N ASN A 146 3.41 30.86 9.31
CA ASN A 146 4.69 31.13 9.98
C ASN A 146 5.18 29.87 10.73
N PHE A 147 6.48 29.76 10.96
CA PHE A 147 7.08 28.67 11.73
C PHE A 147 7.30 29.06 13.19
N THR A 148 6.96 28.17 14.12
CA THR A 148 7.50 28.23 15.49
C THR A 148 8.94 27.73 15.52
N PRO A 149 9.78 28.08 16.52
CA PRO A 149 11.14 27.56 16.61
C PRO A 149 11.20 26.03 16.60
N TYR A 150 10.23 25.38 17.29
CA TYR A 150 10.09 23.93 17.28
C TYR A 150 9.62 23.39 15.93
N GLY A 151 8.64 24.02 15.29
CA GLY A 151 8.20 23.62 13.96
C GLY A 151 9.31 23.71 12.90
N TRP A 152 10.14 24.74 12.96
CA TRP A 152 11.29 24.88 12.06
C TRP A 152 12.38 23.83 12.34
N TYR A 153 12.65 23.55 13.62
CA TYR A 153 13.55 22.48 14.03
C TYR A 153 13.10 21.12 13.48
N THR A 154 11.84 20.76 13.72
CA THR A 154 11.25 19.49 13.29
C THR A 154 11.30 19.34 11.78
N VAL A 155 10.76 20.31 11.02
CA VAL A 155 10.71 20.21 9.56
C VAL A 155 12.10 20.17 8.91
N SER A 156 13.12 20.78 9.55
CA SER A 156 14.50 20.70 9.06
C SER A 156 15.05 19.28 9.19
N ILE A 157 14.91 18.66 10.37
CA ILE A 157 15.40 17.31 10.63
C ILE A 157 14.67 16.28 9.75
N GLU A 158 13.35 16.39 9.66
CA GLU A 158 12.51 15.48 8.87
C GLU A 158 12.87 15.47 7.38
N ASN A 159 13.53 16.52 6.88
CA ASN A 159 13.89 16.65 5.48
C ASN A 159 15.41 16.56 5.23
N GLY A 160 16.18 16.03 6.19
CA GLY A 160 17.60 15.69 5.98
C GLY A 160 18.60 16.80 6.34
N LEU A 161 18.16 17.82 7.06
CA LEU A 161 19.03 18.87 7.60
C LEU A 161 19.25 18.69 9.09
N VAL A 162 20.43 19.01 9.60
CA VAL A 162 20.73 19.07 11.02
C VAL A 162 20.79 20.54 11.43
N PRO A 163 19.79 21.06 12.17
CA PRO A 163 19.86 22.39 12.76
C PRO A 163 21.09 22.48 13.67
N THR A 164 21.85 23.55 13.52
CA THR A 164 23.04 23.84 14.33
C THR A 164 22.93 25.14 15.11
N MET A 165 22.00 26.02 14.69
CA MET A 165 21.74 27.28 15.39
C MET A 165 20.34 27.78 15.09
N LEU A 166 19.64 28.27 16.12
CA LEU A 166 18.43 29.08 16.02
C LEU A 166 18.58 30.33 16.87
N ALA A 167 18.32 31.51 16.29
CA ALA A 167 18.44 32.77 17.02
C ALA A 167 17.33 33.76 16.62
N GLY A 168 16.94 34.62 17.57
CA GLY A 168 15.90 35.61 17.33
C GLY A 168 16.42 36.83 16.57
N GLY A 169 15.64 37.29 15.59
CA GLY A 169 15.83 38.59 14.97
C GLY A 169 15.02 39.68 15.65
N ILE A 170 14.49 40.64 14.88
CA ILE A 170 13.60 41.68 15.39
C ILE A 170 12.40 41.04 16.11
N ASP A 171 11.98 41.64 17.21
CA ASP A 171 10.87 41.11 17.99
C ASP A 171 9.50 41.37 17.33
N SER A 172 8.50 40.64 17.80
CA SER A 172 7.13 40.71 17.28
C SER A 172 6.47 42.07 17.48
N LEU A 173 6.72 42.77 18.61
CA LEU A 173 6.11 44.08 18.87
C LEU A 173 6.61 45.10 17.86
N GLY A 174 7.92 45.12 17.56
CA GLY A 174 8.47 46.01 16.54
C GLY A 174 7.81 45.82 15.16
N LEU A 175 7.53 44.58 14.75
CA LEU A 175 6.85 44.30 13.48
C LEU A 175 5.36 44.62 13.52
N ILE A 176 4.70 44.41 14.65
CA ILE A 176 3.31 44.84 14.86
C ILE A 176 3.20 46.36 14.73
N GLU A 177 4.09 47.13 15.37
CA GLU A 177 4.07 48.59 15.26
C GLU A 177 4.27 49.07 13.82
N ARG A 178 5.15 48.40 13.06
CA ARG A 178 5.32 48.65 11.63
C ARG A 178 4.03 48.39 10.84
N SER A 179 3.32 47.30 11.14
CA SER A 179 2.05 46.97 10.47
C SER A 179 0.94 48.00 10.73
N LEU A 180 1.03 48.72 11.86
CA LEU A 180 0.13 49.81 12.22
C LEU A 180 0.51 51.15 11.55
N GLY A 181 1.51 51.17 10.65
CA GLY A 181 1.92 52.36 9.90
C GLY A 181 2.69 53.39 10.73
N ARG A 182 3.22 53.01 11.91
CA ARG A 182 4.05 53.89 12.72
C ARG A 182 5.44 54.05 12.10
N GLU A 183 5.99 55.26 12.15
CA GLU A 183 7.35 55.54 11.67
C GLU A 183 8.36 54.78 12.56
N MET A 184 9.12 53.88 11.94
CA MET A 184 10.03 52.97 12.65
C MET A 184 11.40 53.63 12.86
N PRO A 185 11.93 53.67 14.09
CA PRO A 185 13.29 54.11 14.34
C PRO A 185 14.31 53.29 13.54
N THR A 186 15.33 53.93 12.97
CA THR A 186 16.34 53.25 12.13
C THR A 186 17.18 52.22 12.91
N ASP A 187 17.28 52.36 14.23
CA ASP A 187 17.97 51.44 15.12
C ASP A 187 17.15 50.20 15.49
N LEU A 188 15.84 50.16 15.17
CA LEU A 188 14.96 49.02 15.42
C LEU A 188 15.45 47.75 14.73
N TRP A 189 15.99 47.89 13.52
CA TRP A 189 16.57 46.79 12.75
C TRP A 189 17.91 46.28 13.31
N ARG A 190 18.57 47.07 14.17
CA ARG A 190 19.80 46.69 14.86
C ARG A 190 19.50 45.99 16.18
N CYS A 191 18.64 46.57 17.01
CA CYS A 191 18.18 45.98 18.26
C CYS A 191 16.91 46.69 18.72
N SER A 192 15.81 45.94 18.82
CA SER A 192 14.53 46.50 19.18
C SER A 192 14.39 46.84 20.67
N PRO A 193 13.41 47.69 21.06
CA PRO A 193 13.18 48.02 22.47
C PRO A 193 12.99 46.81 23.38
N LEU A 194 12.23 45.80 22.93
CA LEU A 194 12.03 44.57 23.70
C LEU A 194 13.34 43.79 23.85
N ASN A 195 14.10 43.64 22.76
CA ASN A 195 15.40 42.97 22.80
C ASN A 195 16.40 43.72 23.70
N LYS A 196 16.43 45.06 23.65
CA LYS A 196 17.24 45.89 24.57
C LYS A 196 16.86 45.65 26.04
N ALA A 197 15.57 45.56 26.34
CA ALA A 197 15.09 45.27 27.70
C ALA A 197 15.52 43.87 28.18
N ILE A 198 15.41 42.85 27.33
CA ILE A 198 15.87 41.49 27.64
C ILE A 198 17.39 41.46 27.86
N ILE A 199 18.16 42.15 27.02
CA ILE A 199 19.63 42.22 27.12
C ILE A 199 20.07 42.90 28.42
N ALA A 200 19.35 43.95 28.84
CA ALA A 200 19.64 44.72 30.06
C ALA A 200 19.30 44.00 31.36
N ASP A 201 18.51 42.91 31.32
CA ASP A 201 18.13 42.14 32.50
C ASP A 201 19.34 41.37 33.08
N SER A 202 19.95 41.91 34.13
CA SER A 202 21.12 41.31 34.78
C SER A 202 20.81 40.02 35.55
N SER A 203 19.54 39.66 35.74
CA SER A 203 19.14 38.43 36.44
C SER A 203 19.24 37.16 35.56
N LEU A 204 19.39 37.33 34.25
CA LEU A 204 19.42 36.24 33.28
C LEU A 204 20.85 35.98 32.77
N SER A 205 21.18 34.71 32.53
CA SER A 205 22.39 34.35 31.77
C SER A 205 22.28 34.78 30.31
N ASP A 206 23.42 34.88 29.63
CA ASP A 206 23.47 35.28 28.22
C ASP A 206 22.68 34.31 27.32
N LYS A 207 22.82 32.99 27.52
CA LYS A 207 21.99 32.00 26.83
C LYS A 207 20.49 32.16 27.11
N ALA A 208 20.11 32.44 28.36
CA ALA A 208 18.69 32.65 28.71
C ALA A 208 18.12 33.91 28.05
N LYS A 209 18.94 34.96 27.90
CA LYS A 209 18.57 36.17 27.14
C LYS A 209 18.37 35.85 25.66
N ASN A 210 19.32 35.16 25.03
CA ASN A 210 19.18 34.76 23.62
C ASN A 210 17.97 33.85 23.39
N TYR A 211 17.66 32.95 24.33
CA TYR A 211 16.46 32.12 24.26
C TYR A 211 15.20 32.98 24.34
N LYS A 212 15.13 33.95 25.27
CA LYS A 212 13.99 34.87 25.34
C LYS A 212 13.86 35.75 24.10
N ILE A 213 14.96 36.21 23.52
CA ILE A 213 14.98 36.95 22.25
C ILE A 213 14.37 36.07 21.14
N LEU A 214 14.80 34.81 21.00
CA LEU A 214 14.22 33.86 20.04
C LEU A 214 12.72 33.64 20.26
N MET A 215 12.29 33.40 21.49
CA MET A 215 10.88 33.10 21.80
C MET A 215 9.93 34.29 21.59
N ASN A 216 10.45 35.52 21.51
CA ASN A 216 9.67 36.73 21.23
C ASN A 216 9.96 37.31 19.85
N ALA A 217 10.68 36.58 19.00
CA ALA A 217 11.09 37.08 17.70
C ALA A 217 9.92 37.13 16.72
N GLY A 218 9.80 38.22 15.97
CA GLY A 218 8.92 38.31 14.82
C GLY A 218 9.44 37.46 13.65
N HIS A 219 10.76 37.43 13.46
CA HIS A 219 11.45 36.50 12.58
C HIS A 219 12.62 35.81 13.29
N MET A 220 12.91 34.56 12.92
CA MET A 220 14.07 33.83 13.44
C MET A 220 15.08 33.59 12.32
N VAL A 221 16.35 33.51 12.70
CA VAL A 221 17.45 33.09 11.82
C VAL A 221 17.90 31.68 12.18
N PHE A 222 18.40 30.96 11.18
CA PHE A 222 18.83 29.58 11.36
C PHE A 222 20.12 29.29 10.60
N VAL A 223 20.86 28.29 11.10
CA VAL A 223 21.92 27.59 10.37
C VAL A 223 21.66 26.10 10.53
N SER A 224 21.52 25.41 9.41
CA SER A 224 21.44 23.95 9.35
C SER A 224 22.52 23.42 8.43
N ARG A 225 22.90 22.15 8.58
CA ARG A 225 23.84 21.46 7.69
C ARG A 225 23.17 20.25 7.06
N LYS A 226 23.56 19.88 5.85
CA LYS A 226 23.16 18.58 5.26
C LYS A 226 23.72 17.46 6.13
N ALA A 227 22.87 16.49 6.49
CA ALA A 227 23.34 15.29 7.19
C ALA A 227 24.31 14.49 6.30
N SER A 228 25.46 14.09 6.82
CA SER A 228 26.34 13.14 6.12
C SER A 228 25.74 11.74 6.16
N TYR A 229 25.92 10.98 5.07
CA TYR A 229 25.45 9.58 4.93
C TYR A 229 26.03 8.64 6.01
N ALA A 230 27.10 9.03 6.70
CA ALA A 230 27.72 8.31 7.82
C ALA A 230 27.21 8.75 9.21
N GLN A 231 26.43 9.83 9.31
CA GLN A 231 25.90 10.36 10.56
C GLN A 231 24.45 9.98 10.86
N THR A 232 23.75 9.40 9.89
CA THR A 232 22.45 8.74 10.09
C THR A 232 22.59 7.44 10.90
N THR A 233 23.80 6.90 11.06
CA THR A 233 24.11 5.70 11.85
C THR A 233 24.94 5.96 13.12
N ASN A 234 25.63 7.10 13.27
CA ASN A 234 26.61 7.31 14.36
C ASN A 234 26.33 8.43 15.39
N ASN A 235 25.34 9.32 15.20
CA ASN A 235 25.09 10.37 16.22
C ASN A 235 24.28 9.90 17.45
N ALA A 236 23.88 8.63 17.51
CA ALA A 236 23.25 8.04 18.70
C ALA A 236 24.23 7.26 19.59
N THR A 237 25.49 7.02 19.16
CA THR A 237 26.39 6.06 19.81
C THR A 237 27.77 6.59 20.21
N ASP A 238 28.23 7.76 19.74
CA ASP A 238 29.60 8.25 20.01
C ASP A 238 29.81 9.00 21.34
N ALA A 239 28.96 8.76 22.34
CA ALA A 239 29.30 9.02 23.75
C ALA A 239 29.93 7.80 24.44
N VAL A 240 30.38 6.74 23.74
CA VAL A 240 31.17 5.65 24.35
C VAL A 240 32.24 5.10 23.37
N LYS A 241 33.43 5.70 23.42
CA LYS A 241 34.76 5.09 23.24
C LYS A 241 35.00 4.12 22.04
N GLY A 242 35.74 4.62 21.05
CA GLY A 242 37.17 4.32 20.91
C GLY A 242 37.63 2.95 20.38
N SER A 243 38.15 3.00 19.15
CA SER A 243 39.36 2.33 18.63
C SER A 243 39.24 0.99 17.86
N VAL A 244 39.85 1.04 16.66
CA VAL A 244 40.53 0.00 15.85
C VAL A 244 39.72 -0.75 14.79
N ASP A 245 39.95 -0.35 13.52
CA ASP A 245 40.31 -1.09 12.28
C ASP A 245 39.60 -2.44 11.99
N GLU A 246 39.22 -2.83 10.76
CA GLU A 246 39.89 -2.71 9.46
C GLU A 246 38.91 -3.10 8.31
N LEU A 247 39.32 -2.79 7.08
CA LEU A 247 38.58 -2.76 5.80
C LEU A 247 38.05 -4.10 5.24
N GLY A 248 37.00 -4.02 4.41
CA GLY A 248 36.55 -5.10 3.52
C GLY A 248 35.54 -4.66 2.46
N SER A 249 36.05 -4.19 1.32
CA SER A 249 35.40 -3.69 0.10
C SER A 249 34.47 -4.67 -0.66
N GLY A 250 33.34 -4.16 -1.19
CA GLY A 250 32.55 -4.78 -2.26
C GLY A 250 31.47 -3.84 -2.82
N SER A 251 31.57 -3.47 -4.10
CA SER A 251 30.76 -2.45 -4.80
C SER A 251 29.33 -2.91 -5.17
N PRO A 252 28.37 -1.97 -5.37
CA PRO A 252 26.94 -2.27 -5.53
C PRO A 252 26.51 -2.48 -6.99
N GLY A 253 25.68 -3.49 -7.21
CA GLY A 253 24.98 -3.77 -8.47
C GLY A 253 23.57 -3.18 -8.49
N GLN A 254 23.39 -2.27 -9.45
CA GLN A 254 22.18 -1.79 -10.13
C GLN A 254 20.77 -2.09 -9.58
N GLU A 255 20.08 -0.96 -9.37
CA GLU A 255 18.68 -0.74 -9.00
C GLU A 255 17.66 -1.45 -9.91
N SER A 256 16.77 -2.22 -9.28
CA SER A 256 15.46 -2.59 -9.80
C SER A 256 14.43 -1.60 -9.24
N GLY A 257 13.81 -0.84 -10.14
CA GLY A 257 12.72 0.08 -9.81
C GLY A 257 11.45 -0.66 -9.42
N ASP A 258 11.20 -0.73 -8.11
CA ASP A 258 9.88 -0.58 -7.50
C ASP A 258 10.13 -0.01 -6.09
N ALA A 259 9.47 1.09 -5.80
CA ALA A 259 9.81 2.06 -4.76
C ALA A 259 9.93 1.47 -3.33
N PRO A 260 11.11 1.59 -2.68
CA PRO A 260 11.24 1.64 -1.22
C PRO A 260 10.84 3.01 -0.64
N ASP A 261 10.55 4.00 -1.50
CA ASP A 261 10.36 5.42 -1.11
C ASP A 261 9.20 5.65 -0.13
N ASN A 262 8.21 4.77 -0.06
CA ASN A 262 7.10 4.96 0.89
C ASN A 262 7.41 4.53 2.33
N ALA A 263 8.43 3.70 2.57
CA ALA A 263 8.76 3.27 3.93
C ALA A 263 9.44 4.41 4.73
N ALA A 264 10.38 5.13 4.12
CA ALA A 264 11.08 6.24 4.76
C ALA A 264 10.17 7.43 5.09
N HIS A 265 9.21 7.74 4.21
CA HIS A 265 8.20 8.77 4.42
C HIS A 265 7.24 8.46 5.59
N LYS A 266 6.91 7.18 5.81
CA LYS A 266 6.04 6.73 6.91
C LYS A 266 6.74 6.78 8.27
N TYR A 267 8.04 6.47 8.30
CA TYR A 267 8.88 6.57 9.51
C TYR A 267 8.93 7.95 10.16
N PHE A 268 9.01 8.99 9.33
CA PHE A 268 9.15 10.37 9.83
C PHE A 268 7.86 10.88 10.49
N ALA A 269 6.68 10.51 9.96
CA ALA A 269 5.38 10.85 10.56
C ALA A 269 5.28 10.37 12.02
N ILE A 270 5.76 9.16 12.33
CA ILE A 270 5.65 8.58 13.69
C ILE A 270 6.44 9.39 14.73
N SER A 271 7.55 10.03 14.33
CA SER A 271 8.37 10.86 15.23
C SER A 271 7.74 12.24 15.54
N SER A 272 6.91 12.78 14.63
CA SER A 272 6.16 14.03 14.83
C SER A 272 4.84 13.85 15.58
N TYR A 273 4.30 12.62 15.65
CA TYR A 273 3.02 12.31 16.32
C TYR A 273 3.16 11.60 17.67
N ALA A 274 4.38 11.26 18.10
CA ALA A 274 4.67 10.63 19.37
C ALA A 274 5.06 11.67 20.45
N PRO A 275 4.15 12.09 21.36
CA PRO A 275 4.59 12.71 22.59
C PRO A 275 5.44 11.70 23.38
N ASP A 276 6.44 12.22 24.08
CA ASP A 276 7.33 11.48 24.96
C ASP A 276 6.51 10.63 25.94
N PHE A 277 6.82 9.33 26.11
CA PHE A 277 6.06 8.41 26.99
C PHE A 277 5.99 8.94 28.44
N GLN A 278 6.95 9.79 28.83
CA GLN A 278 7.02 10.44 30.13
C GLN A 278 6.12 11.68 30.28
N SER A 279 5.64 12.26 29.18
CA SER A 279 4.85 13.51 29.20
C SER A 279 3.33 13.28 29.36
N VAL A 280 2.86 12.05 29.17
CA VAL A 280 1.46 11.65 29.30
C VAL A 280 1.33 10.67 30.48
N VAL A 281 1.67 11.15 31.68
CA VAL A 281 1.21 10.54 32.93
C VAL A 281 0.24 11.53 33.58
N GLY A 282 -0.85 11.82 32.88
CA GLY A 282 -2.06 12.34 33.50
C GLY A 282 -2.84 11.15 34.03
N THR A 283 -3.26 11.19 35.30
CA THR A 283 -4.16 10.18 35.88
C THR A 283 -5.37 10.00 34.98
N VAL A 284 -5.50 8.86 34.31
CA VAL A 284 -6.73 8.47 33.62
C VAL A 284 -7.75 8.17 34.73
N GLU A 285 -8.58 9.15 35.07
CA GLU A 285 -9.70 8.91 35.97
C GLU A 285 -10.74 8.06 35.22
N PHE A 286 -10.89 6.80 35.64
CA PHE A 286 -11.94 5.92 35.15
C PHE A 286 -13.30 6.40 35.69
N ASP A 287 -13.96 7.29 34.96
CA ASP A 287 -15.29 7.83 35.32
C ASP A 287 -16.44 6.82 35.04
N PHE A 288 -16.11 5.60 34.63
CA PHE A 288 -17.06 4.54 34.26
C PHE A 288 -16.79 3.24 34.99
N SER A 289 -17.85 2.48 35.27
CA SER A 289 -17.75 1.11 35.79
C SER A 289 -17.08 0.21 34.75
N LEU A 290 -15.76 0.00 34.90
CA LEU A 290 -14.96 -0.94 34.09
C LEU A 290 -15.57 -2.36 34.06
N VAL A 291 -16.32 -2.72 35.10
CA VAL A 291 -17.05 -3.99 35.19
C VAL A 291 -18.18 -4.08 34.17
N GLU A 292 -18.88 -2.97 33.91
CA GLU A 292 -19.99 -2.95 32.95
C GLU A 292 -19.47 -2.99 31.51
N LEU A 293 -18.36 -2.30 31.25
CA LEU A 293 -17.61 -2.38 29.99
C LEU A 293 -17.13 -3.81 29.71
N GLY A 294 -16.56 -4.50 30.71
CA GLY A 294 -16.12 -5.89 30.59
C GLY A 294 -17.25 -6.87 30.26
N LYS A 295 -18.49 -6.62 30.73
CA LYS A 295 -19.67 -7.41 30.35
C LYS A 295 -20.08 -7.17 28.90
N GLN A 296 -20.07 -5.91 28.44
CA GLN A 296 -20.45 -5.55 27.07
C GLN A 296 -19.48 -6.14 26.03
N LEU A 297 -18.19 -6.18 26.35
CA LEU A 297 -17.14 -6.71 25.47
C LEU A 297 -17.00 -8.24 25.55
N SER A 298 -17.94 -8.92 26.22
CA SER A 298 -17.70 -10.30 26.66
C SER A 298 -17.64 -11.31 25.53
N THR A 299 -18.59 -11.24 24.61
CA THR A 299 -18.65 -12.11 23.43
C THR A 299 -17.45 -11.92 22.51
N LEU A 300 -17.02 -10.66 22.33
CA LEU A 300 -15.91 -10.29 21.44
C LEU A 300 -14.57 -10.84 21.96
N THR A 301 -14.33 -10.70 23.27
CA THR A 301 -13.11 -11.20 23.92
C THR A 301 -13.06 -12.72 23.97
N GLU A 302 -14.18 -13.40 24.25
CA GLU A 302 -14.22 -14.87 24.26
C GLU A 302 -13.93 -15.48 22.89
N ALA A 303 -14.49 -14.90 21.82
CA ALA A 303 -14.19 -15.33 20.45
C ALA A 303 -12.71 -15.13 20.10
N TRP A 304 -12.12 -14.00 20.53
CA TRP A 304 -10.69 -13.76 20.36
C TRP A 304 -9.86 -14.79 21.12
N VAL A 305 -10.06 -14.96 22.43
CA VAL A 305 -9.31 -15.93 23.26
C VAL A 305 -9.41 -17.36 22.71
N LYS A 306 -10.60 -17.80 22.27
CA LYS A 306 -10.82 -19.16 21.76
C LYS A 306 -10.04 -19.54 20.51
N GLY A 307 -9.45 -18.58 19.80
CA GLY A 307 -8.56 -18.90 18.67
C GLY A 307 -7.09 -18.66 18.95
N GLY A 308 -6.71 -18.48 20.22
CA GLY A 308 -5.32 -18.68 20.65
C GLY A 308 -4.98 -20.17 20.77
N SER A 309 -3.73 -20.48 21.07
CA SER A 309 -3.21 -21.84 21.22
C SER A 309 -2.40 -21.99 22.50
N LEU A 310 -2.84 -22.91 23.38
CA LEU A 310 -2.08 -23.33 24.56
C LEU A 310 -0.70 -23.88 24.19
N GLU A 311 -0.59 -24.65 23.09
CA GLU A 311 0.68 -25.23 22.64
C GLU A 311 1.70 -24.16 22.27
N LYS A 312 1.27 -23.12 21.54
CA LYS A 312 2.16 -21.99 21.18
C LYS A 312 2.62 -21.22 22.42
N ALA A 313 1.73 -21.03 23.40
CA ALA A 313 2.06 -20.38 24.66
C ALA A 313 3.07 -21.19 25.48
N ILE A 314 2.91 -22.52 25.53
CA ILE A 314 3.87 -23.43 26.18
C ILE A 314 5.22 -23.38 25.47
N GLY A 315 5.25 -23.45 24.13
CA GLY A 315 6.49 -23.35 23.36
C GLY A 315 7.25 -22.06 23.64
N LEU A 316 6.54 -20.93 23.75
CA LEU A 316 7.12 -19.62 24.04
C LEU A 316 7.72 -19.55 25.44
N LEU A 317 7.01 -20.06 26.45
CA LEU A 317 7.43 -19.99 27.85
C LEU A 317 8.46 -21.04 28.26
N ASP A 318 8.25 -22.27 27.84
CA ASP A 318 8.99 -23.44 28.34
C ASP A 318 10.16 -23.81 27.43
N SER A 319 10.12 -23.41 26.16
CA SER A 319 11.15 -23.72 25.16
C SER A 319 11.71 -22.51 24.41
N GLU A 320 11.27 -21.29 24.76
CA GLU A 320 11.67 -20.03 24.11
C GLU A 320 11.52 -20.09 22.58
N THR A 321 10.46 -20.74 22.08
CA THR A 321 10.18 -20.84 20.64
C THR A 321 8.74 -20.49 20.31
N TYR A 322 8.53 -19.85 19.16
CA TYR A 322 7.20 -19.47 18.70
C TYR A 322 7.04 -19.73 17.19
N PRO A 323 5.92 -20.32 16.74
CA PRO A 323 5.69 -20.56 15.33
C PRO A 323 5.16 -19.32 14.60
N PHE A 324 5.89 -18.89 13.57
CA PHE A 324 5.45 -17.85 12.63
C PHE A 324 4.98 -18.45 11.31
N SER A 325 3.93 -17.87 10.74
CA SER A 325 3.40 -18.31 9.45
C SER A 325 4.49 -18.21 8.38
N SER A 326 4.67 -19.27 7.59
CA SER A 326 5.72 -19.41 6.57
C SER A 326 7.17 -19.57 7.07
N TYR A 327 7.42 -19.52 8.40
CA TYR A 327 8.77 -19.63 8.96
C TYR A 327 8.93 -20.76 9.99
N GLY A 328 7.84 -21.40 10.41
CA GLY A 328 7.89 -22.46 11.41
C GLY A 328 8.28 -21.91 12.80
N HIS A 329 8.80 -22.78 13.66
CA HIS A 329 9.21 -22.43 15.02
C HIS A 329 10.54 -21.69 15.00
N LEU A 330 10.55 -20.46 15.54
CA LEU A 330 11.75 -19.64 15.70
C LEU A 330 11.98 -19.35 17.19
N GLU A 331 13.24 -19.14 17.56
CA GLU A 331 13.64 -18.75 18.91
C GLU A 331 13.13 -17.34 19.25
N VAL A 332 12.44 -17.21 20.38
CA VAL A 332 11.87 -15.98 20.94
C VAL A 332 12.12 -16.00 22.46
N SER A 333 13.30 -15.57 22.87
CA SER A 333 13.71 -15.41 24.27
C SER A 333 13.58 -13.95 24.73
N MET A 334 13.43 -13.70 26.03
CA MET A 334 13.43 -12.34 26.60
C MET A 334 14.87 -11.86 26.92
N PRO A 335 15.26 -10.62 26.59
CA PRO A 335 14.51 -9.61 25.81
C PRO A 335 14.39 -10.03 24.34
N ILE A 336 13.24 -9.74 23.72
CA ILE A 336 12.96 -10.18 22.35
C ILE A 336 13.85 -9.41 21.37
N ASN A 337 14.45 -10.12 20.43
CA ASN A 337 15.11 -9.48 19.30
C ASN A 337 14.07 -8.89 18.33
N TRP A 338 13.68 -7.64 18.58
CA TRP A 338 12.73 -6.90 17.74
C TRP A 338 13.26 -6.55 16.34
N SER A 339 14.52 -6.86 16.01
CA SER A 339 15.03 -6.77 14.62
C SER A 339 14.92 -8.10 13.87
N LEU A 340 14.34 -9.14 14.49
CA LEU A 340 14.22 -10.46 13.89
C LEU A 340 13.41 -10.40 12.60
N GLY A 341 14.09 -10.67 11.50
CA GLY A 341 13.52 -10.64 10.16
C GLY A 341 14.01 -9.48 9.31
N ASP A 342 14.74 -8.52 9.87
CA ASP A 342 15.34 -7.43 9.10
C ASP A 342 16.86 -7.60 8.92
N PRO A 343 17.42 -7.26 7.74
CA PRO A 343 16.71 -6.99 6.48
C PRO A 343 16.24 -8.30 5.80
N GLY A 344 15.11 -8.24 5.06
CA GLY A 344 14.79 -9.25 4.03
C GLY A 344 13.73 -10.31 4.37
N ARG A 345 13.19 -10.36 5.60
CA ARG A 345 12.01 -11.16 5.98
C ARG A 345 10.92 -10.26 6.56
N HIS A 346 10.46 -9.29 5.77
CA HIS A 346 9.47 -8.29 6.17
C HIS A 346 8.18 -8.90 6.75
N ASN A 347 7.69 -10.02 6.20
CA ASN A 347 6.49 -10.68 6.73
C ASN A 347 6.70 -11.25 8.14
N LEU A 348 7.89 -11.80 8.44
CA LEU A 348 8.23 -12.24 9.79
C LEU A 348 8.25 -11.06 10.77
N SER A 349 8.91 -9.97 10.36
CA SER A 349 9.02 -8.76 11.16
C SER A 349 7.64 -8.14 11.44
N TRP A 350 6.79 -8.02 10.42
CA TRP A 350 5.38 -7.62 10.58
C TRP A 350 4.61 -8.49 11.59
N GLN A 351 4.74 -9.83 11.50
CA GLN A 351 4.08 -10.75 12.44
C GLN A 351 4.59 -10.52 13.87
N LEU A 352 5.90 -10.41 14.06
CA LEU A 352 6.53 -10.17 15.36
C LEU A 352 5.99 -8.89 16.02
N HIS A 353 6.00 -7.77 15.29
CA HIS A 353 5.55 -6.47 15.80
C HIS A 353 4.02 -6.35 15.94
N SER A 354 3.24 -7.33 15.49
CA SER A 354 1.78 -7.38 15.71
C SER A 354 1.39 -7.98 17.07
N LEU A 355 2.38 -8.43 17.85
CA LEU A 355 2.23 -9.06 19.18
C LEU A 355 1.24 -10.25 19.20
N PRO A 356 1.41 -11.26 18.32
CA PRO A 356 0.50 -12.40 18.23
C PRO A 356 0.47 -13.23 19.53
N PHE A 357 1.55 -13.17 20.32
CA PHE A 357 1.74 -13.85 21.60
C PHE A 357 0.61 -13.60 22.60
N LEU A 358 0.07 -12.37 22.64
CA LEU A 358 -0.89 -11.95 23.67
C LEU A 358 -2.17 -12.80 23.64
N ARG A 359 -2.60 -13.20 22.45
CA ARG A 359 -3.78 -14.04 22.26
C ARG A 359 -3.55 -15.45 22.80
N ASP A 360 -2.42 -16.05 22.47
CA ASP A 360 -2.06 -17.41 22.88
C ASP A 360 -1.83 -17.49 24.40
N LEU A 361 -1.16 -16.49 24.97
CA LEU A 361 -0.94 -16.40 26.42
C LEU A 361 -2.26 -16.18 27.19
N ALA A 362 -3.18 -15.35 26.66
CA ALA A 362 -4.51 -15.20 27.25
C ALA A 362 -5.34 -16.49 27.18
N CYS A 363 -5.25 -17.22 26.06
CA CYS A 363 -5.84 -18.55 25.90
C CYS A 363 -5.28 -19.53 26.94
N ALA A 364 -3.96 -19.61 27.07
CA ALA A 364 -3.31 -20.50 28.03
C ALA A 364 -3.69 -20.18 29.47
N PHE A 365 -3.76 -18.90 29.86
CA PHE A 365 -4.29 -18.52 31.17
C PHE A 365 -5.75 -18.96 31.37
N SER A 366 -6.60 -18.76 30.36
CA SER A 366 -8.02 -19.14 30.43
C SER A 366 -8.22 -20.65 30.58
N GLU A 367 -7.32 -21.46 30.05
CA GLU A 367 -7.41 -22.93 30.12
C GLU A 367 -6.77 -23.50 31.40
N THR A 368 -5.65 -22.93 31.85
CA THR A 368 -4.84 -23.50 32.94
C THR A 368 -5.04 -22.80 34.29
N GLY A 369 -5.39 -21.51 34.28
CA GLY A 369 -5.40 -20.64 35.45
C GLY A 369 -4.02 -20.22 35.96
N GLU A 370 -2.92 -20.53 35.24
CA GLU A 370 -1.56 -20.23 35.70
C GLU A 370 -1.15 -18.79 35.39
N HIS A 371 -0.84 -17.99 36.42
CA HIS A 371 -0.48 -16.58 36.26
C HIS A 371 0.79 -16.32 35.43
N ARG A 372 1.68 -17.31 35.28
CA ARG A 372 2.91 -17.18 34.47
C ARG A 372 2.66 -16.72 33.04
N TYR A 373 1.51 -17.08 32.45
CA TYR A 373 1.13 -16.65 31.11
C TYR A 373 0.82 -15.14 31.04
N ILE A 374 0.16 -14.60 32.06
CA ILE A 374 -0.10 -13.16 32.19
C ILE A 374 1.20 -12.41 32.47
N ASP A 375 2.05 -12.94 33.34
CA ASP A 375 3.36 -12.35 33.65
C ASP A 375 4.24 -12.27 32.41
N CYS A 376 4.25 -13.32 31.58
CA CYS A 376 4.94 -13.34 30.30
C CYS A 376 4.35 -12.33 29.32
N ALA A 377 3.03 -12.28 29.16
CA ALA A 377 2.37 -11.33 28.26
C ALA A 377 2.69 -9.88 28.65
N ASN A 378 2.63 -9.56 29.95
CA ASN A 378 2.99 -8.25 30.47
C ASN A 378 4.48 -7.93 30.24
N SER A 379 5.36 -8.92 30.41
CA SER A 379 6.80 -8.77 30.16
C SER A 379 7.08 -8.46 28.69
N ILE A 380 6.39 -9.14 27.75
CA ILE A 380 6.50 -8.88 26.31
C ILE A 380 6.02 -7.48 25.95
N VAL A 381 4.90 -7.02 26.53
CA VAL A 381 4.41 -5.66 26.31
C VAL A 381 5.44 -4.62 26.78
N ASN A 382 6.00 -4.80 27.98
CA ASN A 382 7.03 -3.89 28.51
C ASN A 382 8.30 -3.91 27.65
N ASP A 383 8.79 -5.09 27.26
CA ASP A 383 9.97 -5.25 26.41
C ASP A 383 9.79 -4.62 25.03
N TRP A 384 8.59 -4.75 24.45
CA TRP A 384 8.25 -4.04 23.21
C TRP A 384 8.31 -2.53 23.41
N LEU A 385 7.76 -2.01 24.51
CA LEU A 385 7.79 -0.57 24.79
C LEU A 385 9.20 -0.02 24.95
N ASP A 386 10.05 -0.74 25.68
CA ASP A 386 11.43 -0.34 25.92
C ASP A 386 12.23 -0.23 24.61
N GLY A 387 11.96 -1.11 23.64
CA GLY A 387 12.68 -1.14 22.36
C GLY A 387 12.04 -0.37 21.20
N ASN A 388 10.74 -0.04 21.25
CA ASN A 388 9.99 0.40 20.06
C ASN A 388 9.27 1.75 20.21
N THR A 389 9.52 2.50 21.28
CA THR A 389 8.83 3.79 21.52
C THR A 389 9.65 5.02 21.14
N GLN A 390 10.97 4.86 20.94
CA GLN A 390 11.90 5.90 20.53
C GLN A 390 12.73 5.44 19.33
N ALA A 391 13.04 6.37 18.42
CA ALA A 391 13.90 6.10 17.28
C ALA A 391 15.39 6.06 17.71
N PRO A 392 16.25 5.27 17.02
CA PRO A 392 15.95 4.44 15.85
C PRO A 392 15.14 3.20 16.23
N PHE A 393 14.08 2.92 15.47
CA PHE A 393 13.29 1.71 15.68
C PHE A 393 14.05 0.48 15.18
N PRO A 394 13.91 -0.68 15.84
CA PRO A 394 14.58 -1.91 15.44
C PRO A 394 14.07 -2.46 14.10
N SER A 395 12.85 -2.06 13.69
CA SER A 395 12.24 -2.47 12.43
C SER A 395 11.29 -1.42 11.86
N VAL A 396 11.09 -1.47 10.53
CA VAL A 396 10.01 -0.75 9.85
C VAL A 396 8.64 -1.11 10.37
N PHE A 397 8.49 -2.34 10.88
CA PHE A 397 7.25 -2.84 11.42
C PHE A 397 7.02 -2.45 12.88
N SER A 398 7.96 -1.76 13.54
CA SER A 398 7.68 -1.12 14.83
C SER A 398 6.48 -0.17 14.73
N TRP A 399 6.35 0.56 13.62
CA TRP A 399 5.27 1.54 13.43
C TRP A 399 4.75 1.63 11.97
N ASN A 400 4.88 0.58 11.18
CA ASN A 400 4.23 0.49 9.86
C ASN A 400 2.68 0.48 10.00
N ASP A 401 1.98 0.90 8.94
CA ASP A 401 0.51 0.97 8.85
C ASP A 401 -0.19 -0.28 9.39
N HIS A 402 0.18 -1.44 8.87
CA HIS A 402 -0.48 -2.70 9.11
C HIS A 402 -0.12 -3.30 10.48
N SER A 403 1.15 -3.28 10.88
CA SER A 403 1.57 -3.79 12.19
C SER A 403 1.03 -2.93 13.33
N THR A 404 0.93 -1.60 13.14
CA THR A 404 0.36 -0.67 14.12
C THR A 404 -1.12 -0.97 14.36
N ALA A 405 -1.89 -1.19 13.30
CA ALA A 405 -3.31 -1.57 13.41
C ALA A 405 -3.49 -2.91 14.14
N PHE A 406 -2.74 -3.94 13.75
CA PHE A 406 -2.87 -5.28 14.35
C PHE A 406 -2.41 -5.33 15.80
N ARG A 407 -1.33 -4.61 16.12
CA ARG A 407 -0.86 -4.48 17.49
C ARG A 407 -1.87 -3.74 18.37
N LEU A 408 -2.50 -2.67 17.88
CA LEU A 408 -3.59 -2.01 18.61
C LEU A 408 -4.74 -2.99 18.90
N ASN A 409 -5.12 -3.82 17.94
CA ASN A 409 -6.11 -4.87 18.17
C ASN A 409 -5.67 -5.84 19.27
N SER A 410 -4.47 -6.43 19.15
CA SER A 410 -3.93 -7.36 20.15
C SER A 410 -3.93 -6.75 21.56
N LEU A 411 -3.51 -5.49 21.68
CA LEU A 411 -3.51 -4.74 22.95
C LEU A 411 -4.92 -4.47 23.48
N ALA A 412 -5.85 -4.06 22.61
CA ALA A 412 -7.24 -3.77 22.98
C ALA A 412 -7.97 -5.02 23.47
N TYR A 413 -7.80 -6.14 22.77
CA TYR A 413 -8.35 -7.43 23.17
C TYR A 413 -7.74 -7.94 24.47
N TYR A 414 -6.42 -7.82 24.64
CA TYR A 414 -5.74 -8.21 25.88
C TYR A 414 -6.21 -7.36 27.07
N PHE A 415 -6.36 -6.04 26.90
CA PHE A 415 -6.95 -5.15 27.91
C PHE A 415 -8.36 -5.60 28.30
N ALA A 416 -9.23 -5.85 27.31
CA ALA A 416 -10.61 -6.27 27.56
C ALA A 416 -10.70 -7.66 28.22
N PHE A 417 -9.74 -8.55 27.94
CA PHE A 417 -9.59 -9.82 28.63
C PHE A 417 -9.17 -9.63 30.09
N LEU A 418 -8.13 -8.83 30.36
CA LEU A 418 -7.68 -8.54 31.72
C LEU A 418 -8.76 -7.90 32.59
N LEU A 419 -9.63 -7.04 32.02
CA LEU A 419 -10.77 -6.45 32.73
C LEU A 419 -11.73 -7.48 33.35
N LYS A 420 -11.81 -8.68 32.76
CA LYS A 420 -12.64 -9.79 33.27
C LYS A 420 -11.89 -10.68 34.27
N SER A 421 -10.57 -10.74 34.15
CA SER A 421 -9.72 -11.63 34.94
C SER A 421 -9.51 -11.07 36.35
N LYS A 422 -9.42 -11.97 37.35
CA LYS A 422 -9.12 -11.61 38.74
C LYS A 422 -7.87 -12.33 39.23
N PRO A 423 -7.02 -11.69 40.07
CA PRO A 423 -7.11 -10.28 40.51
C PRO A 423 -6.78 -9.30 39.38
N LEU A 424 -7.41 -8.12 39.43
CA LEU A 424 -7.20 -7.05 38.46
C LEU A 424 -5.98 -6.20 38.84
N ASP A 425 -4.97 -6.13 37.98
CA ASP A 425 -3.88 -5.18 38.13
C ASP A 425 -4.21 -3.88 37.39
N ARG A 426 -4.54 -2.82 38.15
CA ARG A 426 -4.87 -1.52 37.57
C ARG A 426 -3.69 -0.87 36.85
N SER A 427 -2.45 -1.09 37.31
CA SER A 427 -1.28 -0.46 36.72
C SER A 427 -1.05 -0.94 35.28
N VAL A 428 -1.27 -2.24 35.03
CA VAL A 428 -1.21 -2.83 33.69
C VAL A 428 -2.32 -2.27 32.78
N LEU A 429 -3.53 -2.11 33.30
CA LEU A 429 -4.64 -1.53 32.53
C LEU A 429 -4.39 -0.07 32.14
N GLU A 430 -3.86 0.74 33.07
CA GLU A 430 -3.48 2.13 32.82
C GLU A 430 -2.39 2.20 31.75
N LEU A 431 -1.36 1.34 31.85
CA LEU A 431 -0.30 1.24 30.85
C LEU A 431 -0.87 0.88 29.48
N LEU A 432 -1.66 -0.19 29.37
CA LEU A 432 -2.27 -0.61 28.10
C LEU A 432 -3.14 0.49 27.48
N SER A 433 -3.87 1.26 28.31
CA SER A 433 -4.67 2.39 27.86
C SER A 433 -3.81 3.50 27.25
N LEU A 434 -2.66 3.81 27.86
CA LEU A 434 -1.70 4.78 27.34
C LEU A 434 -1.10 4.34 26.01
N ILE A 435 -0.70 3.06 25.90
CA ILE A 435 -0.17 2.49 24.64
C ILE A 435 -1.24 2.57 23.56
N ALA A 436 -2.48 2.18 23.87
CA ALA A 436 -3.59 2.20 22.93
C ALA A 436 -3.91 3.62 22.46
N GLU A 437 -3.94 4.61 23.36
CA GLU A 437 -4.17 6.02 22.99
C GLU A 437 -3.16 6.50 21.95
N ARG A 438 -1.87 6.17 22.13
CA ARG A 438 -0.82 6.54 21.18
C ARG A 438 -1.04 5.89 19.81
N HIS A 439 -1.38 4.61 19.78
CA HIS A 439 -1.68 3.92 18.52
C HIS A 439 -2.91 4.48 17.82
N MET A 440 -3.98 4.77 18.58
CA MET A 440 -5.19 5.40 18.05
C MET A 440 -4.89 6.78 17.44
N ARG A 441 -4.03 7.59 18.09
CA ARG A 441 -3.59 8.90 17.56
C ARG A 441 -2.81 8.78 16.26
N VAL A 442 -1.90 7.80 16.16
CA VAL A 442 -1.17 7.53 14.90
C VAL A 442 -2.14 7.10 13.79
N LEU A 443 -3.06 6.18 14.09
CA LEU A 443 -4.06 5.72 13.13
C LEU A 443 -5.08 6.80 12.75
N LEU A 444 -5.32 7.79 13.60
CA LEU A 444 -6.15 8.95 13.30
C LEU A 444 -5.53 9.85 12.21
N CYS A 445 -4.20 9.91 12.09
CA CYS A 445 -3.51 10.76 11.13
C CYS A 445 -3.84 10.37 9.68
N ASP A 446 -4.38 11.31 8.89
CA ASP A 446 -4.73 11.05 7.48
C ASP A 446 -3.51 10.66 6.62
N ASN A 447 -2.32 11.18 6.92
CA ASN A 447 -1.09 10.82 6.21
C ASN A 447 -0.61 9.38 6.51
N PHE A 448 -1.13 8.76 7.56
CA PHE A 448 -0.82 7.38 7.94
C PHE A 448 -1.89 6.39 7.44
N TYR A 449 -3.05 6.90 7.03
CA TYR A 449 -4.18 6.09 6.57
C TYR A 449 -4.01 5.70 5.09
N GLU A 450 -3.90 4.39 4.84
CA GLU A 450 -3.72 3.80 3.51
C GLU A 450 -5.06 3.67 2.76
N ARG A 451 -5.67 4.80 2.46
CA ARG A 451 -7.00 4.90 1.87
C ARG A 451 -7.15 4.09 0.58
N GLY A 452 -8.22 3.30 0.48
CA GLY A 452 -8.58 2.53 -0.71
C GLY A 452 -7.76 1.25 -0.87
N THR A 453 -7.20 0.73 0.23
CA THR A 453 -6.39 -0.49 0.25
C THR A 453 -6.87 -1.41 1.39
N ASN A 454 -6.47 -2.68 1.33
CA ASN A 454 -6.74 -3.64 2.41
C ASN A 454 -6.12 -3.17 3.76
N HIS A 455 -4.97 -2.47 3.72
CA HIS A 455 -4.35 -1.89 4.92
C HIS A 455 -5.24 -0.77 5.50
N GLY A 456 -5.83 0.07 4.65
CA GLY A 456 -6.77 1.12 5.07
C GLY A 456 -8.00 0.55 5.77
N LEU A 457 -8.56 -0.56 5.26
CA LEU A 457 -9.66 -1.28 5.90
C LEU A 457 -9.26 -1.80 7.29
N ASP A 458 -8.09 -2.44 7.40
CA ASP A 458 -7.58 -2.97 8.66
C ASP A 458 -7.31 -1.85 9.69
N GLN A 459 -6.72 -0.73 9.26
CA GLN A 459 -6.50 0.44 10.10
C GLN A 459 -7.81 1.03 10.62
N ALA A 460 -8.80 1.20 9.74
CA ALA A 460 -10.10 1.73 10.11
C ALA A 460 -10.83 0.78 11.07
N TYR A 461 -10.77 -0.53 10.83
CA TYR A 461 -11.40 -1.51 11.71
C TYR A 461 -10.73 -1.59 13.08
N ALA A 462 -9.40 -1.56 13.13
CA ALA A 462 -8.67 -1.56 14.39
C ALA A 462 -8.97 -0.30 15.24
N LEU A 463 -9.01 0.86 14.58
CA LEU A 463 -9.36 2.12 15.23
C LEU A 463 -10.81 2.11 15.76
N TYR A 464 -11.74 1.51 15.00
CA TYR A 464 -13.12 1.33 15.43
C TYR A 464 -13.21 0.45 16.69
N GLN A 465 -12.60 -0.73 16.67
CA GLN A 465 -12.61 -1.64 17.82
C GLN A 465 -11.99 -0.99 19.06
N ALA A 466 -10.84 -0.34 18.90
CA ALA A 466 -10.17 0.36 19.98
C ALA A 466 -11.02 1.52 20.54
N SER A 467 -11.70 2.29 19.69
CA SER A 467 -12.58 3.38 20.15
C SER A 467 -13.74 2.90 21.04
N ARG A 468 -14.24 1.69 20.81
CA ARG A 468 -15.30 1.06 21.61
C ARG A 468 -14.74 0.49 22.92
N ILE A 469 -13.60 -0.20 22.84
CA ILE A 469 -12.93 -0.81 24.02
C ILE A 469 -12.41 0.26 24.98
N PHE A 470 -11.79 1.31 24.45
CA PHE A 470 -11.22 2.41 25.20
C PHE A 470 -12.13 3.64 25.19
N SER A 471 -13.46 3.46 25.21
CA SER A 471 -14.45 4.54 25.11
C SER A 471 -14.31 5.67 26.15
N PHE A 472 -13.55 5.44 27.22
CA PHE A 472 -13.23 6.41 28.26
C PHE A 472 -12.03 7.33 27.93
N LEU A 473 -11.25 7.04 26.88
CA LEU A 473 -10.16 7.92 26.44
C LEU A 473 -10.70 9.13 25.67
N ILE A 474 -10.03 10.28 25.81
CA ILE A 474 -10.44 11.54 25.17
C ILE A 474 -10.49 11.41 23.64
N CYS A 475 -9.51 10.73 23.02
CA CYS A 475 -9.46 10.56 21.57
C CYS A 475 -10.51 9.57 21.02
N SER A 476 -11.21 8.82 21.86
CA SER A 476 -12.10 7.74 21.40
C SER A 476 -13.33 8.24 20.65
N SER A 477 -13.86 9.42 20.99
CA SER A 477 -14.98 10.01 20.25
C SER A 477 -14.58 10.36 18.81
N GLU A 478 -13.40 10.95 18.62
CA GLU A 478 -12.85 11.26 17.30
C GLU A 478 -12.51 9.97 16.54
N ALA A 479 -11.81 9.03 17.20
CA ALA A 479 -11.47 7.72 16.63
C ALA A 479 -12.70 6.95 16.16
N HIS A 480 -13.78 6.95 16.94
CA HIS A 480 -15.05 6.30 16.57
C HIS A 480 -15.67 6.91 15.32
N SER A 481 -15.80 8.25 15.28
CA SER A 481 -16.36 8.97 14.12
C SER A 481 -15.52 8.77 12.85
N VAL A 482 -14.20 8.94 12.95
CA VAL A 482 -13.27 8.80 11.82
C VAL A 482 -13.23 7.36 11.33
N SER A 483 -13.13 6.38 12.23
CA SER A 483 -13.10 4.96 11.85
C SER A 483 -14.38 4.52 11.17
N LEU A 484 -15.57 4.93 11.64
CA LEU A 484 -16.84 4.64 10.96
C LEU A 484 -16.87 5.23 9.55
N SER A 485 -16.46 6.49 9.37
CA SER A 485 -16.42 7.12 8.05
C SER A 485 -15.44 6.42 7.11
N ARG A 486 -14.29 5.97 7.62
CA ARG A 486 -13.29 5.24 6.82
C ARG A 486 -13.77 3.83 6.49
N LEU A 487 -14.34 3.09 7.45
CA LEU A 487 -14.94 1.78 7.19
C LEU A 487 -16.05 1.86 6.13
N GLU A 488 -16.95 2.84 6.23
CA GLU A 488 -18.00 3.06 5.24
C GLU A 488 -17.41 3.37 3.86
N TYR A 489 -16.33 4.16 3.79
CA TYR A 489 -15.63 4.41 2.53
C TYR A 489 -14.97 3.14 1.96
N GLU A 490 -14.18 2.42 2.76
CA GLU A 490 -13.43 1.24 2.30
C GLU A 490 -14.38 0.14 1.82
N LEU A 491 -15.38 -0.21 2.63
CA LEU A 491 -16.36 -1.25 2.29
C LEU A 491 -17.13 -0.93 0.99
N ASN A 492 -17.52 0.33 0.80
CA ASN A 492 -18.22 0.76 -0.42
C ASN A 492 -17.31 0.87 -1.64
N LYS A 493 -15.98 0.93 -1.47
CA LYS A 493 -15.02 1.01 -2.57
C LYS A 493 -14.45 -0.33 -2.99
N SER A 494 -14.46 -1.33 -2.11
CA SER A 494 -13.98 -2.68 -2.43
C SER A 494 -14.84 -3.43 -3.46
N PHE A 495 -16.08 -3.01 -3.69
CA PHE A 495 -17.01 -3.71 -4.59
C PHE A 495 -17.60 -2.77 -5.65
N SER A 496 -17.85 -3.32 -6.83
CA SER A 496 -18.63 -2.67 -7.90
C SER A 496 -20.11 -2.55 -7.52
N SER A 497 -20.90 -1.84 -8.34
CA SER A 497 -22.36 -1.81 -8.15
C SER A 497 -23.02 -3.17 -8.39
N GLU A 498 -22.32 -4.09 -9.05
CA GLU A 498 -22.70 -5.49 -9.23
C GLU A 498 -22.33 -6.39 -8.03
N HIS A 499 -21.74 -5.80 -6.98
CA HIS A 499 -21.22 -6.47 -5.79
C HIS A 499 -20.10 -7.47 -6.09
N VAL A 500 -19.31 -7.20 -7.12
CA VAL A 500 -18.09 -7.96 -7.43
C VAL A 500 -16.91 -7.19 -6.88
N HIS A 501 -16.04 -7.89 -6.16
CA HIS A 501 -14.79 -7.32 -5.67
C HIS A 501 -13.91 -6.80 -6.83
N ILE A 502 -13.34 -5.61 -6.67
CA ILE A 502 -12.70 -4.85 -7.77
C ILE A 502 -11.31 -5.36 -8.19
N GLU A 503 -10.65 -6.19 -7.38
CA GLU A 503 -9.25 -6.61 -7.59
C GLU A 503 -9.08 -7.81 -8.54
N ASN A 504 -9.90 -7.95 -9.58
CA ASN A 504 -9.64 -8.89 -10.69
C ASN A 504 -9.40 -10.39 -10.33
N SER A 505 -9.73 -10.83 -9.12
CA SER A 505 -9.47 -12.19 -8.63
C SER A 505 -10.71 -12.79 -7.94
N PRO A 506 -11.26 -13.91 -8.47
CA PRO A 506 -12.30 -14.68 -7.79
C PRO A 506 -11.93 -15.13 -6.38
N GLU A 507 -10.66 -15.43 -6.11
CA GLU A 507 -10.21 -15.79 -4.76
C GLU A 507 -10.29 -14.59 -3.80
N TYR A 508 -9.78 -13.44 -4.20
CA TYR A 508 -9.83 -12.22 -3.38
C TYR A 508 -11.27 -11.75 -3.16
N HIS A 509 -12.18 -12.01 -4.12
CA HIS A 509 -13.62 -11.81 -3.89
C HIS A 509 -14.11 -12.57 -2.65
N CYS A 510 -13.74 -13.84 -2.48
CA CYS A 510 -14.14 -14.62 -1.31
C CYS A 510 -13.53 -14.05 -0.01
N VAL A 511 -12.24 -13.73 -0.04
CA VAL A 511 -11.50 -13.25 1.14
C VAL A 511 -12.10 -11.93 1.63
N ILE A 512 -12.25 -10.95 0.73
CA ILE A 512 -12.72 -9.61 1.10
C ILE A 512 -14.22 -9.63 1.44
N MET A 513 -15.05 -10.40 0.73
CA MET A 513 -16.46 -10.57 1.11
C MET A 513 -16.61 -11.09 2.54
N ASN A 514 -15.80 -12.07 2.95
CA ASN A 514 -15.84 -12.60 4.30
C ASN A 514 -15.44 -11.53 5.34
N SER A 515 -14.34 -10.80 5.12
CA SER A 515 -13.91 -9.72 6.00
C SER A 515 -14.95 -8.60 6.10
N THR A 516 -15.52 -8.19 4.96
CA THR A 516 -16.59 -7.18 4.88
C THR A 516 -17.80 -7.58 5.71
N LEU A 517 -18.29 -8.82 5.59
CA LEU A 517 -19.47 -9.27 6.32
C LEU A 517 -19.20 -9.45 7.83
N GLN A 518 -17.99 -9.85 8.21
CA GLN A 518 -17.58 -9.88 9.61
C GLN A 518 -17.53 -8.48 10.23
N ILE A 519 -16.87 -7.53 9.56
CA ILE A 519 -16.80 -6.13 10.01
C ILE A 519 -18.21 -5.55 10.10
N ASN A 520 -19.01 -5.70 9.05
CA ASN A 520 -20.37 -5.18 9.01
C ASN A 520 -21.25 -5.78 10.10
N SER A 521 -21.16 -7.09 10.37
CA SER A 521 -21.92 -7.72 11.45
C SER A 521 -21.57 -7.15 12.83
N VAL A 522 -20.27 -6.90 13.09
CA VAL A 522 -19.84 -6.28 14.34
C VAL A 522 -20.36 -4.85 14.44
N VAL A 523 -20.18 -4.03 13.41
CA VAL A 523 -20.65 -2.64 13.41
C VAL A 523 -22.17 -2.57 13.52
N GLU A 524 -22.92 -3.39 12.78
CA GLU A 524 -24.38 -3.42 12.83
C GLU A 524 -24.89 -3.80 14.23
N SER A 525 -24.22 -4.76 14.90
CA SER A 525 -24.57 -5.13 16.28
C SER A 525 -24.29 -4.02 17.30
N MET A 526 -23.29 -3.18 17.05
CA MET A 526 -22.81 -2.16 17.99
C MET A 526 -23.39 -0.75 17.74
N GLU A 527 -23.73 -0.44 16.49
CA GLU A 527 -24.26 0.85 16.04
C GLU A 527 -25.75 0.80 15.67
N GLY A 528 -26.33 -0.40 15.54
CA GLY A 528 -27.73 -0.57 15.11
C GLY A 528 -27.99 -0.23 13.63
N ARG A 529 -26.93 -0.07 12.82
CA ARG A 529 -27.03 0.17 11.37
C ARG A 529 -25.94 -0.57 10.60
N SER A 530 -26.27 -1.03 9.39
CA SER A 530 -25.31 -1.62 8.45
C SER A 530 -24.50 -0.53 7.74
N LEU A 531 -23.22 -0.79 7.48
CA LEU A 531 -22.35 0.04 6.64
C LEU A 531 -22.50 -0.28 5.14
N LEU A 532 -23.10 -1.44 4.82
CA LEU A 532 -23.34 -1.90 3.46
C LEU A 532 -24.72 -1.47 2.91
N GLY A 533 -25.48 -0.67 3.68
CA GLY A 533 -26.89 -0.41 3.38
C GLY A 533 -27.73 -1.67 3.61
N ASP A 534 -28.22 -2.30 2.53
CA ASP A 534 -28.94 -3.56 2.63
C ASP A 534 -27.97 -4.76 2.54
N THR A 535 -27.62 -5.29 3.71
CA THR A 535 -26.73 -6.46 3.83
C THR A 535 -27.23 -7.67 3.02
N LYS A 536 -28.55 -7.90 2.93
CA LYS A 536 -29.08 -9.04 2.17
C LYS A 536 -28.91 -8.85 0.67
N GLU A 537 -29.06 -7.61 0.20
CA GLU A 537 -28.84 -7.26 -1.20
C GLU A 537 -27.37 -7.40 -1.60
N PHE A 538 -26.46 -6.90 -0.77
CA PHE A 538 -25.02 -7.08 -0.96
C PHE A 538 -24.64 -8.56 -1.08
N VAL A 539 -25.07 -9.38 -0.11
CA VAL A 539 -24.77 -10.82 -0.11
C VAL A 539 -25.38 -11.51 -1.34
N ARG A 540 -26.60 -11.12 -1.74
CA ARG A 540 -27.25 -11.65 -2.95
C ARG A 540 -26.41 -11.38 -4.20
N GLY A 541 -25.90 -10.17 -4.36
CA GLY A 541 -25.05 -9.79 -5.50
C GLY A 541 -23.72 -10.54 -5.51
N ALA A 542 -23.02 -10.58 -4.38
CA ALA A 542 -21.74 -11.27 -4.24
C ALA A 542 -21.87 -12.79 -4.51
N LEU A 543 -22.89 -13.44 -3.95
CA LEU A 543 -23.17 -14.86 -4.21
C LEU A 543 -23.65 -15.13 -5.65
N ASN A 544 -24.33 -14.17 -6.28
CA ASN A 544 -24.70 -14.26 -7.69
C ASN A 544 -23.46 -14.28 -8.60
N TYR A 545 -22.41 -13.53 -8.27
CA TYR A 545 -21.11 -13.65 -8.95
C TYR A 545 -20.41 -14.97 -8.64
N LEU A 546 -20.27 -15.34 -7.37
CA LEU A 546 -19.55 -16.56 -6.99
C LEU A 546 -20.17 -17.84 -7.58
N SER A 547 -21.50 -17.98 -7.50
CA SER A 547 -22.22 -19.11 -8.10
C SER A 547 -22.14 -19.15 -9.64
N ALA A 548 -21.79 -18.03 -10.26
CA ALA A 548 -21.52 -17.97 -11.69
C ALA A 548 -20.09 -18.39 -12.01
N ILE A 549 -19.10 -17.80 -11.33
CA ILE A 549 -17.68 -17.93 -11.66
C ILE A 549 -17.08 -19.29 -11.27
N ILE A 550 -17.61 -19.94 -10.24
CA ILE A 550 -17.22 -21.30 -9.84
C ILE A 550 -17.48 -22.25 -11.00
N ARG A 551 -16.44 -23.01 -11.36
CA ARG A 551 -16.49 -24.00 -12.42
C ARG A 551 -17.36 -25.20 -12.01
N PRO A 552 -17.84 -25.99 -12.97
CA PRO A 552 -18.66 -27.18 -12.69
C PRO A 552 -18.03 -28.23 -11.76
N ASP A 553 -16.71 -28.25 -11.62
CA ASP A 553 -15.97 -29.11 -10.68
C ASP A 553 -15.88 -28.53 -9.25
N GLY A 554 -16.54 -27.41 -8.97
CA GLY A 554 -16.56 -26.74 -7.68
C GLY A 554 -15.31 -25.91 -7.39
N LEU A 555 -14.41 -25.75 -8.37
CA LEU A 555 -13.17 -25.00 -8.21
C LEU A 555 -13.28 -23.59 -8.79
N LEU A 556 -12.51 -22.66 -8.22
CA LEU A 556 -12.33 -21.34 -8.80
C LEU A 556 -11.46 -21.43 -10.08
N PRO A 557 -11.75 -20.61 -11.10
CA PRO A 557 -10.92 -20.53 -12.30
C PRO A 557 -9.63 -19.75 -12.00
N PRO A 558 -8.49 -20.08 -12.63
CA PRO A 558 -7.20 -19.43 -12.41
C PRO A 558 -7.11 -18.03 -13.07
N LEU A 559 -8.05 -17.13 -12.75
CA LEU A 559 -8.09 -15.77 -13.29
C LEU A 559 -7.45 -14.79 -12.31
N GLY A 560 -6.59 -13.92 -12.82
CA GLY A 560 -5.80 -13.02 -11.99
C GLY A 560 -4.98 -13.80 -10.96
N ASP A 561 -4.89 -13.28 -9.75
CA ASP A 561 -4.23 -13.96 -8.65
C ASP A 561 -5.23 -14.89 -7.94
N THR A 562 -5.59 -16.00 -8.60
CA THR A 562 -6.51 -17.03 -8.07
C THR A 562 -5.91 -18.42 -8.19
N GLU A 563 -5.88 -19.16 -7.09
CA GLU A 563 -5.56 -20.59 -7.14
C GLU A 563 -6.79 -21.44 -7.53
N VAL A 564 -6.53 -22.55 -8.20
CA VAL A 564 -7.54 -23.56 -8.57
C VAL A 564 -7.89 -24.40 -7.34
N LYS A 565 -8.78 -23.85 -6.52
CA LYS A 565 -9.26 -24.46 -5.28
C LYS A 565 -10.74 -24.12 -5.03
N PRO A 566 -11.42 -24.86 -4.13
CA PRO A 566 -12.77 -24.50 -3.71
C PRO A 566 -12.79 -23.13 -3.00
N SER A 567 -13.88 -22.37 -3.15
CA SER A 567 -14.09 -21.15 -2.38
C SER A 567 -14.25 -21.46 -0.88
N ARG A 568 -13.37 -20.90 -0.04
CA ARG A 568 -13.37 -21.15 1.41
C ARG A 568 -14.33 -20.21 2.15
N PHE A 569 -15.57 -20.64 2.37
CA PHE A 569 -16.48 -20.01 3.34
C PHE A 569 -16.73 -20.96 4.52
N LYS A 570 -16.90 -20.41 5.73
CA LYS A 570 -17.60 -21.14 6.80
C LYS A 570 -19.09 -21.12 6.44
N PHE A 571 -19.59 -22.19 5.82
CA PHE A 571 -20.88 -22.23 5.12
C PHE A 571 -22.10 -21.93 5.99
N ASP A 572 -22.04 -22.22 7.29
CA ASP A 572 -23.24 -22.34 8.11
C ASP A 572 -23.98 -21.01 8.35
N TRP A 573 -23.25 -19.89 8.40
CA TRP A 573 -23.86 -18.58 8.69
C TRP A 573 -24.48 -17.89 7.46
N LEU A 574 -24.10 -18.31 6.25
CA LEU A 574 -24.74 -17.82 5.01
C LEU A 574 -26.10 -18.48 4.77
N SER A 575 -26.43 -19.53 5.52
CA SER A 575 -27.73 -20.19 5.49
C SER A 575 -28.84 -19.17 5.77
N GLY A 576 -29.77 -19.04 4.81
CA GLY A 576 -30.89 -18.09 4.88
C GLY A 576 -30.67 -16.76 4.15
N PHE A 577 -29.47 -16.48 3.64
CA PHE A 577 -29.26 -15.35 2.73
C PHE A 577 -29.73 -15.68 1.30
N PRO A 578 -30.31 -14.71 0.56
CA PRO A 578 -30.65 -14.91 -0.84
C PRO A 578 -29.40 -15.24 -1.67
N GLY A 579 -29.51 -16.19 -2.60
CA GLY A 579 -28.40 -16.65 -3.43
C GLY A 579 -27.58 -17.80 -2.83
N PHE A 580 -27.75 -18.12 -1.55
CA PHE A 580 -26.99 -19.19 -0.89
C PHE A 580 -27.25 -20.56 -1.52
N ASP A 581 -28.49 -20.90 -1.89
CA ASP A 581 -28.79 -22.19 -2.53
C ASP A 581 -28.09 -22.35 -3.88
N GLN A 582 -27.94 -21.27 -4.66
CA GLN A 582 -27.25 -21.27 -5.95
C GLN A 582 -25.74 -21.44 -5.76
N TYR A 583 -25.18 -20.73 -4.78
CA TYR A 583 -23.78 -20.90 -4.40
C TYR A 583 -23.50 -22.32 -3.88
N LYS A 584 -24.36 -22.85 -3.00
CA LYS A 584 -24.29 -24.22 -2.48
C LYS A 584 -24.34 -25.25 -3.60
N HIS A 585 -25.20 -25.03 -4.59
CA HIS A 585 -25.26 -25.85 -5.80
C HIS A 585 -23.98 -25.81 -6.62
N ALA A 586 -23.34 -24.65 -6.75
CA ALA A 586 -22.10 -24.53 -7.50
C ALA A 586 -20.91 -25.21 -6.80
N ILE A 587 -20.71 -24.95 -5.51
CA ILE A 587 -19.57 -25.47 -4.76
C ILE A 587 -19.66 -26.99 -4.52
N ASN A 588 -20.86 -27.56 -4.52
CA ASN A 588 -21.10 -29.01 -4.39
C ASN A 588 -21.28 -29.71 -5.75
N CYS A 589 -20.83 -29.10 -6.85
CA CYS A 589 -20.87 -29.71 -8.19
C CYS A 589 -22.29 -30.17 -8.61
N GLY A 590 -23.32 -29.46 -8.14
CA GLY A 590 -24.73 -29.74 -8.39
C GLY A 590 -25.39 -30.79 -7.48
N ALA A 591 -24.68 -31.34 -6.49
CA ALA A 591 -25.21 -32.39 -5.63
C ALA A 591 -26.15 -31.88 -4.51
N ASP A 592 -26.02 -30.61 -4.10
CA ASP A 592 -26.80 -30.03 -2.99
C ASP A 592 -27.05 -28.54 -3.23
N GLY A 593 -28.21 -28.01 -2.83
CA GLY A 593 -28.66 -26.65 -3.13
C GLY A 593 -29.59 -26.60 -4.35
N LYS A 594 -29.78 -25.41 -4.92
CA LYS A 594 -30.68 -25.18 -6.06
C LYS A 594 -29.98 -24.46 -7.20
N ALA A 595 -29.97 -25.08 -8.37
CA ALA A 595 -29.44 -24.48 -9.58
C ALA A 595 -30.01 -23.07 -9.87
N ASP A 596 -29.18 -22.24 -10.49
CA ASP A 596 -29.60 -20.94 -11.00
C ASP A 596 -30.59 -21.10 -12.16
N SER A 597 -31.62 -20.26 -12.20
CA SER A 597 -32.59 -20.25 -13.30
C SER A 597 -32.02 -19.63 -14.58
N ALA A 598 -31.05 -18.71 -14.46
CA ALA A 598 -30.41 -18.07 -15.60
C ALA A 598 -29.20 -18.87 -16.07
N CYS A 599 -29.19 -19.22 -17.36
CA CYS A 599 -28.11 -19.99 -17.96
C CYS A 599 -26.79 -19.18 -17.97
N HIS A 600 -26.85 -17.92 -18.41
CA HIS A 600 -25.69 -17.02 -18.53
C HIS A 600 -25.76 -15.92 -17.46
N LYS A 601 -24.59 -15.39 -17.07
CA LYS A 601 -24.46 -14.29 -16.09
C LYS A 601 -23.48 -13.27 -16.62
N PHE A 602 -23.82 -11.99 -16.43
CA PHE A 602 -23.06 -10.85 -16.96
C PHE A 602 -22.77 -9.88 -15.82
N PHE A 603 -21.52 -9.42 -15.77
CA PHE A 603 -20.99 -8.45 -14.83
C PHE A 603 -20.13 -7.43 -15.61
N PRO A 604 -20.72 -6.69 -16.56
CA PRO A 604 -20.00 -5.80 -17.47
C PRO A 604 -19.23 -4.67 -16.79
N GLU A 605 -19.70 -4.15 -15.66
CA GLU A 605 -18.95 -3.14 -14.89
C GLU A 605 -17.66 -3.75 -14.32
N SER A 606 -17.76 -4.97 -13.82
CA SER A 606 -16.66 -5.72 -13.20
C SER A 606 -15.77 -6.44 -14.22
N GLY A 607 -16.17 -6.44 -15.49
CA GLY A 607 -15.42 -7.02 -16.60
C GLY A 607 -15.56 -8.53 -16.79
N TYR A 608 -16.62 -9.17 -16.28
CA TYR A 608 -16.84 -10.61 -16.42
C TYR A 608 -18.12 -10.95 -17.17
N ALA A 609 -18.07 -11.99 -18.01
CA ALA A 609 -19.26 -12.69 -18.48
C ALA A 609 -19.05 -14.20 -18.42
N VAL A 610 -20.05 -14.92 -17.89
CA VAL A 610 -20.02 -16.37 -17.73
C VAL A 610 -21.15 -16.98 -18.56
N LEU A 611 -20.79 -17.67 -19.64
CA LEU A 611 -21.71 -18.35 -20.53
C LEU A 611 -21.71 -19.84 -20.21
N ARG A 612 -22.87 -20.40 -19.88
CA ARG A 612 -22.95 -21.78 -19.42
C ARG A 612 -23.91 -22.60 -20.28
N GLY A 613 -23.68 -23.89 -20.39
CA GLY A 613 -24.64 -24.84 -20.98
C GLY A 613 -25.88 -25.00 -20.11
N ALA A 614 -27.00 -25.26 -20.77
CA ALA A 614 -28.30 -25.42 -20.12
C ALA A 614 -28.43 -26.79 -19.45
N LEU A 615 -28.99 -26.82 -18.24
CA LEU A 615 -29.08 -28.03 -17.41
C LEU A 615 -30.13 -29.04 -17.92
N ASP A 616 -30.96 -28.65 -18.89
CA ASP A 616 -31.85 -29.57 -19.61
C ASP A 616 -31.11 -30.40 -20.68
N ARG A 617 -29.85 -30.03 -21.00
CA ARG A 617 -29.01 -30.72 -21.99
C ARG A 617 -27.76 -31.35 -21.40
N PHE A 618 -27.20 -30.75 -20.36
CA PHE A 618 -25.96 -31.20 -19.75
C PHE A 618 -26.18 -31.57 -18.30
N SER A 619 -25.49 -32.62 -17.85
CA SER A 619 -25.27 -32.82 -16.42
C SER A 619 -24.57 -31.59 -15.84
N TYR A 620 -24.71 -31.33 -14.54
CA TYR A 620 -24.03 -30.17 -13.95
C TYR A 620 -22.51 -30.28 -14.12
N ALA A 621 -21.93 -31.45 -13.89
CA ALA A 621 -20.48 -31.67 -13.98
C ALA A 621 -19.92 -31.53 -15.41
N ASP A 622 -20.71 -31.86 -16.43
CA ASP A 622 -20.26 -31.84 -17.83
C ASP A 622 -20.67 -30.57 -18.57
N ARG A 623 -21.44 -29.67 -17.94
CA ARG A 623 -21.94 -28.47 -18.62
C ARG A 623 -20.78 -27.59 -19.11
N PRO A 624 -20.85 -27.07 -20.35
CA PRO A 624 -19.96 -26.01 -20.79
C PRO A 624 -20.04 -24.79 -19.86
N HIS A 625 -18.90 -24.17 -19.61
CA HIS A 625 -18.68 -23.00 -18.79
C HIS A 625 -17.55 -22.19 -19.41
N LEU A 626 -17.93 -21.11 -20.11
CA LEU A 626 -17.04 -20.22 -20.81
C LEU A 626 -17.00 -18.90 -20.05
N ILE A 627 -15.79 -18.45 -19.72
CA ILE A 627 -15.58 -17.18 -19.03
C ILE A 627 -14.93 -16.21 -20.02
N PHE A 628 -15.49 -15.01 -20.13
CA PHE A 628 -14.93 -13.89 -20.88
C PHE A 628 -14.54 -12.79 -19.89
N LYS A 629 -13.29 -12.34 -19.94
CA LYS A 629 -12.72 -11.31 -19.07
C LYS A 629 -12.27 -10.11 -19.90
N CYS A 630 -12.81 -8.93 -19.63
CA CYS A 630 -12.38 -7.68 -20.25
C CYS A 630 -12.74 -6.46 -19.40
N GLY A 631 -11.75 -5.65 -19.06
CA GLY A 631 -11.91 -4.48 -18.20
C GLY A 631 -11.52 -4.79 -16.75
N PHE A 632 -11.35 -3.70 -15.99
CA PHE A 632 -10.91 -3.71 -14.60
C PHE A 632 -11.34 -2.41 -13.90
N LEU A 633 -11.50 -2.47 -12.59
CA LEU A 633 -11.79 -1.31 -11.73
C LEU A 633 -10.62 -0.97 -10.79
N SER A 634 -9.62 -1.85 -10.73
CA SER A 634 -8.41 -1.75 -9.92
C SER A 634 -7.20 -2.31 -10.65
N HIS A 635 -6.00 -1.83 -10.31
CA HIS A 635 -4.73 -2.35 -10.82
C HIS A 635 -4.20 -3.54 -9.99
N TYR A 636 -4.76 -3.79 -8.82
CA TYR A 636 -4.37 -4.91 -7.97
C TYR A 636 -4.83 -6.25 -8.55
N HIS A 637 -3.95 -7.25 -8.45
CA HIS A 637 -4.09 -8.61 -8.98
C HIS A 637 -4.48 -8.67 -10.48
N ARG A 638 -4.34 -7.54 -11.20
CA ARG A 638 -4.56 -7.42 -12.63
C ARG A 638 -3.41 -8.06 -13.40
N GLN A 639 -3.77 -8.74 -14.48
CA GLN A 639 -2.88 -9.29 -15.49
C GLN A 639 -3.20 -8.64 -16.85
N ASP A 640 -2.36 -8.90 -17.87
CA ASP A 640 -2.53 -8.35 -19.22
C ASP A 640 -3.49 -9.25 -20.02
N ASP A 641 -4.70 -9.42 -19.48
CA ASP A 641 -5.69 -10.45 -19.83
C ASP A 641 -7.00 -9.86 -20.38
N ASP A 642 -7.02 -8.58 -20.76
CA ASP A 642 -8.23 -7.99 -21.35
C ASP A 642 -8.60 -8.73 -22.64
N ASN A 643 -9.90 -9.01 -22.80
CA ASN A 643 -10.49 -9.89 -23.84
C ASN A 643 -10.11 -11.38 -23.72
N HIS A 644 -9.51 -11.85 -22.63
CA HIS A 644 -9.22 -13.27 -22.41
C HIS A 644 -10.49 -14.14 -22.35
N ILE A 645 -10.35 -15.41 -22.77
CA ILE A 645 -11.37 -16.44 -22.58
C ILE A 645 -10.80 -17.72 -21.97
N LEU A 646 -11.58 -18.30 -21.05
CA LEU A 646 -11.35 -19.61 -20.42
C LEU A 646 -12.51 -20.54 -20.73
N VAL A 647 -12.23 -21.81 -20.99
CA VAL A 647 -13.26 -22.80 -21.38
C VAL A 647 -13.11 -24.08 -20.57
N TYR A 648 -14.12 -24.36 -19.76
CA TYR A 648 -14.33 -25.64 -19.10
C TYR A 648 -15.59 -26.29 -19.68
N ALA A 649 -15.52 -27.54 -20.12
CA ALA A 649 -16.66 -28.25 -20.70
C ALA A 649 -16.45 -29.75 -20.63
N TYR A 650 -17.53 -30.53 -20.55
CA TYR A 650 -17.48 -31.98 -20.53
C TYR A 650 -16.56 -32.53 -19.42
N GLY A 651 -16.59 -31.89 -18.24
CA GLY A 651 -15.82 -32.30 -17.07
C GLY A 651 -14.31 -32.01 -17.17
N GLU A 652 -13.87 -31.22 -18.15
CA GLU A 652 -12.46 -30.92 -18.37
C GLU A 652 -12.22 -29.45 -18.76
N GLU A 653 -11.02 -28.96 -18.49
CA GLU A 653 -10.51 -27.70 -19.03
C GLU A 653 -10.04 -27.89 -20.48
N TRP A 654 -10.37 -26.93 -21.35
CA TRP A 654 -10.07 -26.97 -22.80
C TRP A 654 -9.27 -25.76 -23.27
N LEU A 655 -9.60 -24.57 -22.75
CA LEU A 655 -8.77 -23.36 -22.83
C LEU A 655 -8.50 -22.89 -21.40
N THR A 656 -7.23 -22.62 -21.08
CA THR A 656 -6.77 -22.30 -19.70
C THR A 656 -6.13 -20.91 -19.62
N ASP A 657 -5.69 -20.55 -18.42
CA ASP A 657 -4.96 -19.32 -18.11
C ASP A 657 -3.59 -19.65 -17.47
N GLY A 658 -2.66 -18.71 -17.50
CA GLY A 658 -1.36 -18.82 -16.83
C GLY A 658 -1.43 -18.84 -15.31
N GLY A 659 -2.42 -18.17 -14.70
CA GLY A 659 -2.61 -18.14 -13.25
C GLY A 659 -1.58 -17.29 -12.49
N LEU A 660 -1.42 -17.56 -11.18
CA LEU A 660 -0.68 -16.68 -10.25
C LEU A 660 0.84 -16.90 -10.24
N TYR A 661 1.26 -18.15 -10.07
CA TYR A 661 2.60 -18.58 -9.65
C TYR A 661 3.04 -18.05 -8.27
N LYS A 662 3.61 -16.85 -8.19
CA LYS A 662 4.10 -16.26 -6.92
C LYS A 662 3.76 -14.78 -6.88
N HIS A 663 3.91 -14.13 -5.71
CA HIS A 663 3.71 -12.67 -5.61
C HIS A 663 5.00 -11.86 -5.88
N ASP A 664 6.17 -12.51 -5.95
CA ASP A 664 7.44 -11.84 -6.21
C ASP A 664 7.48 -11.26 -7.63
N HIS A 665 7.50 -9.94 -7.74
CA HIS A 665 7.50 -9.24 -9.03
C HIS A 665 8.84 -9.29 -9.76
N GLY A 666 9.94 -9.64 -9.09
CA GLY A 666 11.25 -9.83 -9.73
C GLY A 666 11.46 -11.24 -10.29
N ASP A 667 10.53 -12.17 -10.04
CA ASP A 667 10.62 -13.53 -10.56
C ASP A 667 10.21 -13.55 -12.06
N PRO A 668 11.09 -14.01 -12.98
CA PRO A 668 10.81 -14.00 -14.42
C PRO A 668 9.57 -14.81 -14.82
N GLN A 669 9.23 -15.86 -14.07
CA GLN A 669 8.04 -16.65 -14.33
C GLN A 669 6.79 -15.89 -13.90
N ARG A 670 6.83 -15.15 -12.79
CA ARG A 670 5.72 -14.27 -12.39
C ARG A 670 5.52 -13.13 -13.39
N GLU A 671 6.59 -12.52 -13.88
CA GLU A 671 6.49 -11.52 -14.95
C GLU A 671 5.77 -12.08 -16.18
N HIS A 672 6.14 -13.31 -16.59
CA HIS A 672 5.49 -14.00 -17.70
C HIS A 672 4.02 -14.29 -17.43
N MET A 673 3.67 -14.86 -16.27
CA MET A 673 2.28 -15.22 -15.93
C MET A 673 1.33 -14.03 -15.95
N ARG A 674 1.81 -12.83 -15.62
CA ARG A 674 0.99 -11.61 -15.71
C ARG A 674 0.89 -11.05 -17.13
N SER A 675 1.76 -11.47 -18.04
CA SER A 675 1.88 -10.90 -19.38
C SER A 675 0.88 -11.50 -20.36
N HIS A 676 0.58 -10.78 -21.44
CA HIS A 676 -0.34 -11.23 -22.50
C HIS A 676 0.04 -12.58 -23.12
N PHE A 677 1.30 -13.02 -23.01
CA PHE A 677 1.75 -14.34 -23.49
C PHE A 677 1.18 -15.51 -22.69
N ALA A 678 0.70 -15.30 -21.47
CA ALA A 678 0.10 -16.34 -20.63
C ALA A 678 -1.41 -16.50 -20.86
N HIS A 679 -2.01 -15.69 -21.75
CA HIS A 679 -3.45 -15.58 -21.92
C HIS A 679 -3.88 -15.88 -23.37
N SER A 680 -5.16 -16.22 -23.56
CA SER A 680 -5.80 -16.39 -24.87
C SER A 680 -6.16 -15.04 -25.54
N VAL A 681 -5.16 -14.29 -26.03
CA VAL A 681 -5.31 -12.92 -26.54
C VAL A 681 -4.63 -12.72 -27.92
N ILE A 682 -4.96 -11.63 -28.62
CA ILE A 682 -4.25 -11.17 -29.83
C ILE A 682 -3.39 -9.95 -29.50
N ALA A 683 -2.16 -9.92 -29.99
CA ALA A 683 -1.18 -8.89 -29.68
C ALA A 683 -0.37 -8.47 -30.94
N PRO A 684 -0.01 -7.19 -31.07
CA PRO A 684 1.01 -6.77 -32.04
C PRO A 684 2.38 -7.32 -31.64
N VAL A 685 3.16 -7.82 -32.59
CA VAL A 685 4.48 -8.40 -32.33
C VAL A 685 5.41 -7.35 -31.70
N GLY A 686 5.98 -7.68 -30.55
CA GLY A 686 6.89 -6.81 -29.80
C GLY A 686 6.21 -5.73 -28.95
N ALA A 687 4.88 -5.63 -28.97
CA ALA A 687 4.16 -4.71 -28.09
C ALA A 687 4.17 -5.20 -26.64
N ARG A 688 4.16 -4.27 -25.69
CA ARG A 688 3.93 -4.54 -24.27
C ARG A 688 2.61 -3.91 -23.85
N ALA A 689 1.87 -4.61 -23.00
CA ALA A 689 0.63 -4.08 -22.45
C ALA A 689 0.94 -2.98 -21.43
N GLN A 690 0.09 -1.95 -21.39
CA GLN A 690 0.17 -0.84 -20.45
C GLN A 690 -0.65 -1.14 -19.19
N ARG A 691 0.03 -1.30 -18.05
CA ARG A 691 -0.62 -1.61 -16.77
C ARG A 691 -1.00 -0.39 -15.94
N THR A 692 -0.16 0.64 -15.93
CA THR A 692 -0.28 1.80 -15.03
C THR A 692 -1.03 2.98 -15.65
N HIS A 693 -1.05 3.08 -16.97
CA HIS A 693 -1.76 4.12 -17.71
C HIS A 693 -2.50 3.45 -18.86
N CYS A 694 -3.83 3.49 -18.85
CA CYS A 694 -4.63 2.94 -19.94
C CYS A 694 -5.28 4.11 -20.70
N PRO A 695 -4.98 4.29 -22.00
CA PRO A 695 -5.52 5.40 -22.78
C PRO A 695 -7.02 5.22 -23.00
N GLU A 696 -7.77 6.33 -22.91
CA GLU A 696 -9.20 6.32 -23.25
C GLU A 696 -9.40 5.95 -24.74
N PRO A 697 -10.38 5.09 -25.08
CA PRO A 697 -11.39 4.52 -24.19
C PRO A 697 -10.82 3.43 -23.26
N VAL A 698 -11.24 3.38 -22.00
CA VAL A 698 -10.81 2.29 -21.10
C VAL A 698 -11.35 0.91 -21.50
N PRO A 699 -10.58 -0.19 -21.25
CA PRO A 699 -11.01 -1.55 -21.50
C PRO A 699 -12.29 -1.91 -20.74
N ARG A 700 -13.24 -2.56 -21.43
CA ARG A 700 -14.56 -2.91 -20.86
C ARG A 700 -15.30 -3.93 -21.71
N ILE A 701 -16.29 -4.59 -21.10
CA ILE A 701 -17.35 -5.27 -21.84
C ILE A 701 -18.29 -4.21 -22.43
N THR A 702 -18.43 -4.19 -23.75
CA THR A 702 -19.22 -3.18 -24.49
C THR A 702 -20.66 -3.62 -24.74
N SER A 703 -20.93 -4.92 -24.82
CA SER A 703 -22.29 -5.45 -24.95
C SER A 703 -22.42 -6.86 -24.38
N CYS A 704 -23.62 -7.16 -23.86
CA CYS A 704 -24.03 -8.49 -23.42
C CYS A 704 -25.47 -8.71 -23.90
N ALA A 705 -25.75 -9.85 -24.52
CA ALA A 705 -27.10 -10.21 -24.95
C ALA A 705 -27.33 -11.72 -24.79
N SER A 706 -28.54 -12.10 -24.37
CA SER A 706 -28.94 -13.51 -24.27
C SER A 706 -30.42 -13.67 -24.53
N ASN A 707 -30.78 -14.75 -25.23
CA ASN A 707 -32.18 -15.20 -25.34
C ASN A 707 -32.47 -16.41 -24.42
N GLY A 708 -31.63 -16.61 -23.41
CA GLY A 708 -31.68 -17.72 -22.46
C GLY A 708 -30.78 -18.90 -22.82
N ARG A 709 -30.62 -19.22 -24.12
CA ARG A 709 -29.79 -20.34 -24.60
C ARG A 709 -28.57 -19.88 -25.40
N VAL A 710 -28.77 -18.95 -26.32
CA VAL A 710 -27.69 -18.31 -27.08
C VAL A 710 -27.28 -17.05 -26.36
N ALA A 711 -25.98 -16.83 -26.24
CA ALA A 711 -25.42 -15.63 -25.64
C ALA A 711 -24.36 -14.99 -26.54
N ASN A 712 -24.29 -13.66 -26.51
CA ASN A 712 -23.29 -12.85 -27.19
C ASN A 712 -22.69 -11.88 -26.17
N VAL A 713 -21.37 -11.72 -26.24
CA VAL A 713 -20.59 -10.77 -25.44
C VAL A 713 -19.61 -10.07 -26.36
N SER A 714 -19.41 -8.78 -26.16
CA SER A 714 -18.35 -8.03 -26.84
C SER A 714 -17.52 -7.27 -25.82
N GLY A 715 -16.21 -7.24 -26.02
CA GLY A 715 -15.25 -6.50 -25.23
C GLY A 715 -14.38 -5.60 -26.11
N PHE A 716 -13.95 -4.50 -25.54
CA PHE A 716 -13.04 -3.54 -26.16
C PHE A 716 -11.84 -3.35 -25.23
N THR A 717 -10.63 -3.26 -25.79
CA THR A 717 -9.43 -2.90 -25.05
C THR A 717 -8.46 -2.06 -25.90
N SER A 718 -7.74 -1.19 -25.21
CA SER A 718 -6.63 -0.37 -25.71
C SER A 718 -5.34 -0.68 -24.94
N MET A 719 -5.22 -1.90 -24.38
CA MET A 719 -4.12 -2.26 -23.48
C MET A 719 -2.74 -2.20 -24.15
N PHE A 720 -2.65 -2.27 -25.48
CA PHE A 720 -1.41 -2.04 -26.22
C PHE A 720 -1.38 -0.62 -26.76
N GLU A 721 -0.30 0.11 -26.46
CA GLU A 721 -0.17 1.51 -26.85
C GLU A 721 -0.32 1.73 -28.37
N GLY A 722 -1.28 2.58 -28.76
CA GLY A 722 -1.54 2.87 -30.17
C GLY A 722 -2.34 1.80 -30.92
N PHE A 723 -2.97 0.87 -30.20
CA PHE A 723 -3.86 -0.14 -30.77
C PHE A 723 -5.23 -0.17 -30.09
N GLU A 724 -6.24 -0.50 -30.88
CA GLU A 724 -7.60 -0.76 -30.41
C GLU A 724 -7.99 -2.17 -30.81
N TRP A 725 -8.59 -2.91 -29.89
CA TRP A 725 -8.99 -4.29 -30.10
C TRP A 725 -10.44 -4.53 -29.63
N ASP A 726 -11.26 -4.94 -30.57
CA ASP A 726 -12.62 -5.43 -30.35
C ASP A 726 -12.65 -6.95 -30.44
N ARG A 727 -13.23 -7.63 -29.43
CA ARG A 727 -13.52 -9.07 -29.46
C ARG A 727 -15.02 -9.29 -29.26
N ALA A 728 -15.61 -10.19 -30.06
CA ALA A 728 -16.96 -10.71 -29.84
C ALA A 728 -16.92 -12.22 -29.61
N LEU A 729 -17.60 -12.69 -28.57
CA LEU A 729 -17.82 -14.11 -28.27
C LEU A 729 -19.32 -14.42 -28.40
N ARG A 730 -19.65 -15.38 -29.27
CA ARG A 730 -20.99 -15.95 -29.35
C ARG A 730 -20.97 -17.41 -28.94
N TYR A 731 -21.84 -17.82 -28.03
CA TYR A 731 -22.04 -19.21 -27.64
C TYR A 731 -23.46 -19.67 -28.00
N ASP A 732 -23.58 -20.85 -28.61
CA ASP A 732 -24.84 -21.41 -29.11
C ASP A 732 -25.71 -22.10 -28.04
N GLY A 733 -25.15 -22.36 -26.87
CA GLY A 733 -25.83 -23.04 -25.76
C GLY A 733 -25.65 -24.55 -25.71
N VAL A 734 -24.94 -25.15 -26.68
CA VAL A 734 -24.78 -26.60 -26.81
C VAL A 734 -23.30 -26.97 -26.84
N GLY A 735 -22.55 -26.53 -27.84
CA GLY A 735 -21.19 -27.04 -28.05
C GLY A 735 -20.40 -26.28 -29.08
N GLU A 736 -20.93 -25.16 -29.57
CA GLU A 736 -20.21 -24.28 -30.49
C GLU A 736 -20.11 -22.88 -29.91
N PHE A 737 -18.90 -22.32 -29.98
CA PHE A 737 -18.68 -20.91 -29.77
C PHE A 737 -17.79 -20.30 -30.85
N VAL A 738 -18.06 -19.03 -31.15
CA VAL A 738 -17.37 -18.28 -32.19
C VAL A 738 -16.75 -17.05 -31.56
N VAL A 739 -15.47 -16.84 -31.81
CA VAL A 739 -14.71 -15.67 -31.39
C VAL A 739 -14.34 -14.86 -32.62
N SER A 740 -14.78 -13.61 -32.69
CA SER A 740 -14.39 -12.66 -33.73
C SER A 740 -13.52 -11.59 -33.12
N ASP A 741 -12.30 -11.44 -33.61
CA ASP A 741 -11.34 -10.43 -33.20
C ASP A 741 -11.08 -9.45 -34.33
N SER A 742 -11.01 -8.16 -33.99
CA SER A 742 -10.52 -7.09 -34.86
C SER A 742 -9.58 -6.20 -34.06
N ILE A 743 -8.28 -6.32 -34.33
CA ILE A 743 -7.25 -5.44 -33.76
C ILE A 743 -6.71 -4.52 -34.84
N ARG A 744 -6.61 -3.23 -34.52
CA ARG A 744 -6.16 -2.18 -35.45
C ARG A 744 -5.19 -1.22 -34.79
N LYS A 745 -4.26 -0.70 -35.58
CA LYS A 745 -3.41 0.41 -35.15
C LYS A 745 -4.16 1.74 -35.30
N THR A 746 -4.08 2.62 -34.30
CA THR A 746 -4.81 3.90 -34.29
C THR A 746 -4.13 4.99 -35.13
N SER A 747 -2.82 4.86 -35.40
CA SER A 747 -2.05 5.80 -36.23
C SER A 747 -1.70 5.21 -37.60
N ALA A 748 -1.74 6.05 -38.65
CA ALA A 748 -1.56 5.65 -40.04
C ALA A 748 -0.11 5.28 -40.45
N ALA A 749 0.80 5.04 -39.51
CA ALA A 749 2.22 4.85 -39.78
C ALA A 749 2.63 3.37 -39.66
N SER A 750 2.89 2.75 -40.82
CA SER A 750 3.46 1.40 -41.06
C SER A 750 2.61 0.19 -40.63
N ASP A 751 2.56 -0.80 -41.52
CA ASP A 751 1.99 -2.12 -41.27
C ASP A 751 2.65 -2.78 -40.03
N VAL A 752 1.90 -3.58 -39.29
CA VAL A 752 2.36 -4.29 -38.09
C VAL A 752 2.02 -5.78 -38.21
N GLU A 753 2.89 -6.64 -37.67
CA GLU A 753 2.60 -8.08 -37.55
C GLU A 753 1.82 -8.34 -36.26
N TYR A 754 0.90 -9.29 -36.30
CA TYR A 754 0.07 -9.67 -35.16
C TYR A 754 0.21 -11.15 -34.87
N GLU A 755 0.04 -11.50 -33.60
CA GLU A 755 0.01 -12.87 -33.12
C GLU A 755 -1.19 -13.10 -32.20
N GLN A 756 -1.80 -14.28 -32.30
CA GLN A 756 -2.86 -14.71 -31.39
C GLN A 756 -2.46 -16.01 -30.69
N PHE A 757 -2.76 -16.10 -29.41
CA PHE A 757 -2.41 -17.24 -28.57
C PHE A 757 -3.67 -17.95 -28.08
N TRP A 758 -3.61 -19.29 -28.01
CA TRP A 758 -4.59 -20.12 -27.32
C TRP A 758 -3.87 -21.11 -26.39
N GLN A 759 -4.20 -21.08 -25.10
CA GLN A 759 -3.57 -21.94 -24.09
C GLN A 759 -4.35 -23.25 -23.94
N ILE A 760 -3.73 -24.36 -24.32
CA ILE A 760 -4.30 -25.71 -24.25
C ILE A 760 -3.68 -26.48 -23.08
N PRO A 761 -4.47 -27.07 -22.17
CA PRO A 761 -3.94 -27.91 -21.10
C PRO A 761 -3.06 -29.05 -21.62
N ALA A 762 -1.97 -29.37 -20.89
CA ALA A 762 -1.04 -30.43 -21.32
C ALA A 762 -1.66 -31.83 -21.37
N ASP A 763 -2.77 -32.06 -20.67
CA ASP A 763 -3.54 -33.32 -20.68
C ASP A 763 -4.40 -33.52 -21.94
N LYS A 764 -4.27 -32.66 -22.97
CA LYS A 764 -4.94 -32.79 -24.26
C LYS A 764 -3.96 -33.19 -25.36
N GLU A 765 -4.39 -33.97 -26.33
CA GLU A 765 -3.63 -34.18 -27.58
C GLU A 765 -3.95 -33.07 -28.57
N LEU A 766 -2.94 -32.60 -29.31
CA LEU A 766 -3.09 -31.52 -30.29
C LEU A 766 -2.64 -32.02 -31.67
N GLU A 767 -3.47 -31.79 -32.68
CA GLU A 767 -3.21 -32.12 -34.07
C GLU A 767 -3.56 -30.92 -34.95
N ILE A 768 -2.62 -30.49 -35.80
CA ILE A 768 -2.81 -29.40 -36.76
C ILE A 768 -2.70 -29.99 -38.16
N ALA A 769 -3.83 -30.08 -38.87
CA ALA A 769 -3.87 -30.68 -40.20
C ALA A 769 -4.88 -29.96 -41.10
N GLY A 770 -4.47 -29.62 -42.33
CA GLY A 770 -5.36 -29.00 -43.31
C GLY A 770 -5.97 -27.65 -42.89
N GLY A 771 -5.29 -26.89 -42.02
CA GLY A 771 -5.79 -25.62 -41.49
C GLY A 771 -6.82 -25.76 -40.36
N ILE A 772 -7.08 -26.98 -39.90
CA ILE A 772 -7.96 -27.28 -38.77
C ILE A 772 -7.09 -27.71 -37.59
N ILE A 773 -7.39 -27.18 -36.41
CA ILE A 773 -6.74 -27.60 -35.17
C ILE A 773 -7.70 -28.51 -34.41
N THR A 774 -7.26 -29.70 -34.06
CA THR A 774 -8.03 -30.67 -33.29
C THR A 774 -7.37 -30.87 -31.93
N VAL A 775 -8.10 -30.54 -30.87
CA VAL A 775 -7.72 -30.79 -29.48
C VAL A 775 -8.52 -32.01 -29.01
N LYS A 776 -7.87 -33.10 -28.59
CA LYS A 776 -8.55 -34.34 -28.15
C LYS A 776 -8.35 -34.52 -26.64
N SER A 777 -9.40 -34.96 -25.95
CA SER A 777 -9.26 -35.41 -24.57
C SER A 777 -8.43 -36.70 -24.53
N THR A 778 -7.51 -36.79 -23.56
CA THR A 778 -6.81 -38.05 -23.25
C THR A 778 -7.62 -38.95 -22.32
N ARG A 779 -8.71 -38.43 -21.74
CA ARG A 779 -9.53 -39.09 -20.72
C ARG A 779 -10.91 -39.50 -21.22
N ARG A 780 -11.43 -38.83 -22.25
CA ARG A 780 -12.79 -38.96 -22.77
C ARG A 780 -12.79 -39.06 -24.29
N SER A 781 -13.91 -39.50 -24.86
CA SER A 781 -14.13 -39.53 -26.31
C SER A 781 -14.50 -38.16 -26.90
N THR A 782 -14.30 -37.06 -26.18
CA THR A 782 -14.62 -35.71 -26.64
C THR A 782 -13.42 -35.07 -27.33
N MET A 783 -13.66 -34.29 -28.38
CA MET A 783 -12.66 -33.43 -29.01
C MET A 783 -13.24 -32.03 -29.27
N LEU A 784 -12.36 -31.05 -29.37
CA LEU A 784 -12.65 -29.69 -29.78
C LEU A 784 -11.96 -29.40 -31.12
N ARG A 785 -12.74 -29.05 -32.13
CA ARG A 785 -12.23 -28.60 -33.44
C ARG A 785 -12.23 -27.08 -33.49
N ILE A 786 -11.12 -26.52 -33.96
CA ILE A 786 -10.91 -25.08 -34.08
C ILE A 786 -10.70 -24.75 -35.55
N TYR A 787 -11.57 -23.92 -36.10
CA TYR A 787 -11.54 -23.43 -37.47
C TYR A 787 -11.19 -21.95 -37.46
N ILE A 788 -10.19 -21.56 -38.25
CA ILE A 788 -9.73 -20.17 -38.32
C ILE A 788 -10.06 -19.62 -39.70
N ALA A 789 -10.82 -18.52 -39.72
CA ALA A 789 -11.15 -17.77 -40.92
C ALA A 789 -10.51 -16.38 -40.85
N SER A 790 -9.49 -16.16 -41.68
CA SER A 790 -8.81 -14.87 -41.84
C SER A 790 -8.03 -14.82 -43.15
N ASP A 791 -8.15 -13.72 -43.90
CA ASP A 791 -7.38 -13.49 -45.14
C ASP A 791 -5.90 -13.14 -44.86
N SER A 792 -5.59 -12.78 -43.61
CA SER A 792 -4.25 -12.41 -43.17
C SER A 792 -3.51 -13.55 -42.46
N LEU A 793 -4.11 -14.73 -42.22
CA LEU A 793 -3.41 -15.84 -41.57
C LEU A 793 -2.19 -16.30 -42.39
N VAL A 794 -1.03 -16.44 -41.73
CA VAL A 794 0.24 -16.89 -42.32
C VAL A 794 0.63 -18.27 -41.81
N ALA A 795 0.55 -18.49 -40.50
CA ALA A 795 1.02 -19.70 -39.86
C ALA A 795 0.17 -20.08 -38.65
N ILE A 796 0.14 -21.38 -38.37
CA ILE A 796 -0.40 -21.99 -37.15
C ILE A 796 0.72 -22.85 -36.56
N GLU A 797 1.18 -22.51 -35.37
CA GLU A 797 2.30 -23.18 -34.70
C GLU A 797 1.85 -23.77 -33.36
N GLU A 798 2.33 -24.96 -33.04
CA GLU A 798 2.27 -25.51 -31.68
C GLU A 798 3.57 -25.17 -30.94
N MET A 799 3.45 -24.52 -29.80
CA MET A 799 4.53 -24.24 -28.86
C MET A 799 4.39 -25.11 -27.61
N ARG A 800 5.54 -25.56 -27.10
CA ARG A 800 5.67 -26.41 -25.91
C ARG A 800 6.73 -25.82 -24.97
N PRO A 801 6.65 -26.12 -23.66
CA PRO A 801 7.66 -25.65 -22.71
C PRO A 801 9.02 -26.20 -23.09
N GLN A 802 10.01 -25.32 -23.08
CA GLN A 802 11.42 -25.64 -23.34
C GLN A 802 12.23 -25.46 -22.06
N PRO A 803 13.31 -26.24 -21.84
CA PRO A 803 14.20 -26.04 -20.71
C PRO A 803 14.70 -24.58 -20.62
N GLY A 804 14.53 -23.94 -19.46
CA GLY A 804 14.93 -22.55 -19.23
C GLY A 804 14.00 -21.48 -19.82
N SER A 805 12.88 -21.87 -20.45
CA SER A 805 11.88 -20.93 -20.95
C SER A 805 10.75 -20.72 -19.93
N THR A 806 10.29 -19.48 -19.81
CA THR A 806 9.09 -19.11 -19.01
C THR A 806 7.78 -19.32 -19.77
N PHE A 807 7.83 -19.61 -21.07
CA PHE A 807 6.66 -19.82 -21.93
C PHE A 807 6.04 -21.22 -21.77
N CYS A 808 4.74 -21.30 -22.04
CA CYS A 808 3.97 -22.55 -22.07
C CYS A 808 3.89 -23.23 -20.70
N TRP A 809 3.68 -22.43 -19.66
CA TRP A 809 3.42 -22.89 -18.29
C TRP A 809 2.12 -22.26 -17.77
N LYS A 810 1.45 -22.97 -16.86
CA LYS A 810 0.41 -22.43 -16.00
C LYS A 810 0.71 -22.72 -14.54
N SER A 811 0.06 -21.98 -13.65
CA SER A 811 0.15 -22.15 -12.22
C SER A 811 -1.23 -22.38 -11.62
N PRO A 812 -1.61 -23.64 -11.33
CA PRO A 812 -2.88 -23.92 -10.67
C PRO A 812 -2.84 -23.55 -9.18
N ARG A 813 -1.65 -23.54 -8.57
CA ARG A 813 -1.42 -23.24 -7.15
C ARG A 813 -0.17 -22.42 -6.93
N TYR A 814 -0.10 -21.77 -5.79
CA TYR A 814 1.05 -20.94 -5.42
C TYR A 814 2.36 -21.74 -5.46
N GLY A 815 3.33 -21.24 -6.22
CA GLY A 815 4.66 -21.81 -6.39
C GLY A 815 4.72 -23.06 -7.28
N GLU A 816 3.60 -23.53 -7.81
CA GLU A 816 3.53 -24.71 -8.67
C GLU A 816 3.45 -24.31 -10.16
N LEU A 817 4.14 -25.07 -11.02
CA LEU A 817 4.10 -24.92 -12.47
C LEU A 817 3.70 -26.23 -13.14
N GLU A 818 2.72 -26.14 -14.04
CA GLU A 818 2.30 -27.23 -14.91
C GLU A 818 2.52 -26.83 -16.38
N PRO A 819 2.97 -27.75 -17.23
CA PRO A 819 3.12 -27.45 -18.64
C PRO A 819 1.76 -27.19 -19.31
N VAL A 820 1.74 -26.31 -20.31
CA VAL A 820 0.63 -26.15 -21.26
C VAL A 820 1.16 -26.25 -22.69
N LYS A 821 0.27 -26.44 -23.66
CA LYS A 821 0.57 -26.31 -25.09
C LYS A 821 -0.04 -25.01 -25.56
N MET A 822 0.73 -24.19 -26.26
CA MET A 822 0.24 -22.92 -26.80
C MET A 822 0.09 -23.04 -28.30
N ILE A 823 -1.09 -22.72 -28.82
CA ILE A 823 -1.28 -22.51 -30.26
C ILE A 823 -0.96 -21.04 -30.53
N ARG A 824 -0.03 -20.79 -31.46
CA ARG A 824 0.31 -19.45 -31.93
C ARG A 824 -0.15 -19.29 -33.38
N LEU A 825 -0.97 -18.28 -33.61
CA LEU A 825 -1.39 -17.86 -34.96
C LEU A 825 -0.61 -16.62 -35.34
N SER A 826 0.02 -16.61 -36.51
CA SER A 826 0.72 -15.44 -37.04
C SER A 826 -0.03 -14.86 -38.22
N PHE A 827 -0.17 -13.53 -38.24
CA PHE A 827 -0.90 -12.81 -39.29
C PHE A 827 0.04 -11.94 -40.13
N LYS A 828 -0.33 -11.70 -41.38
CA LYS A 828 0.39 -10.84 -42.32
C LYS A 828 0.50 -9.44 -41.75
N LYS A 829 1.61 -8.78 -42.08
CA LYS A 829 1.82 -7.37 -41.79
C LYS A 829 0.67 -6.54 -42.38
N GLY A 830 -0.01 -5.76 -41.55
CA GLY A 830 -1.10 -4.89 -42.00
C GLY A 830 -1.51 -3.85 -40.96
N ALA A 831 -2.43 -2.96 -41.33
CA ALA A 831 -3.00 -1.98 -40.40
C ALA A 831 -4.04 -2.60 -39.44
N VAL A 832 -4.66 -3.72 -39.85
CA VAL A 832 -5.72 -4.43 -39.13
C VAL A 832 -5.47 -5.93 -39.24
N ALA A 833 -5.76 -6.68 -38.17
CA ALA A 833 -5.92 -8.12 -38.21
C ALA A 833 -7.34 -8.49 -37.77
N ASP A 834 -8.12 -8.98 -38.73
CA ASP A 834 -9.45 -9.55 -38.50
C ASP A 834 -9.36 -11.07 -38.54
N VAL A 835 -9.89 -11.73 -37.52
CA VAL A 835 -9.94 -13.19 -37.44
C VAL A 835 -11.23 -13.66 -36.80
N THR A 836 -11.85 -14.67 -37.41
CA THR A 836 -12.95 -15.42 -36.78
C THR A 836 -12.50 -16.83 -36.49
N THR A 837 -12.58 -17.23 -35.23
CA THR A 837 -12.20 -18.56 -34.75
C THR A 837 -13.46 -19.27 -34.25
N THR A 838 -13.83 -20.36 -34.91
CA THR A 838 -14.98 -21.20 -34.53
C THR A 838 -14.49 -22.44 -33.80
N PHE A 839 -15.07 -22.68 -32.63
CA PHE A 839 -14.75 -23.77 -31.73
C PHE A 839 -15.96 -24.70 -31.63
N THR A 840 -15.82 -25.95 -32.07
CA THR A 840 -16.92 -26.93 -32.13
C THR A 840 -16.55 -28.21 -31.39
N PHE A 841 -17.30 -28.54 -30.35
CA PHE A 841 -17.19 -29.82 -29.65
C PHE A 841 -17.84 -30.96 -30.44
N SER A 842 -17.21 -32.13 -30.44
CA SER A 842 -17.73 -33.36 -31.07
C SER A 842 -17.17 -34.62 -30.41
N GLU A 843 -17.77 -35.77 -30.69
CA GLU A 843 -17.25 -37.08 -30.26
C GLU A 843 -16.20 -37.64 -31.25
N CYS A 844 -15.23 -38.39 -30.74
CA CYS A 844 -14.24 -39.14 -31.51
C CYS A 844 -14.90 -40.29 -32.27
N GLU A 845 -14.84 -40.28 -33.61
CA GLU A 845 -15.24 -41.42 -34.43
C GLU A 845 -14.36 -42.64 -34.09
N GLY A 846 -14.98 -43.74 -33.63
CA GLY A 846 -14.31 -45.03 -33.40
C GLY A 846 -14.12 -45.47 -31.94
N ALA A 847 -14.67 -44.76 -30.94
CA ALA A 847 -14.70 -45.25 -29.57
C ALA A 847 -15.77 -46.36 -29.41
N VAL A 848 -15.39 -47.61 -29.67
CA VAL A 848 -16.11 -48.79 -29.18
C VAL A 848 -16.21 -48.67 -27.66
N GLU A 849 -17.42 -48.82 -27.11
CA GLU A 849 -17.68 -48.98 -25.69
C GLU A 849 -16.70 -50.02 -25.12
N LYS A 850 -15.64 -49.56 -24.45
CA LYS A 850 -15.06 -50.35 -23.37
C LYS A 850 -16.02 -50.14 -22.22
N SER A 851 -16.94 -51.09 -22.07
CA SER A 851 -17.73 -51.30 -20.87
C SER A 851 -16.83 -51.10 -19.65
N VAL A 852 -17.11 -50.04 -18.89
CA VAL A 852 -16.60 -49.90 -17.53
C VAL A 852 -17.26 -51.03 -16.75
N SER A 853 -16.53 -52.13 -16.57
CA SER A 853 -16.86 -53.13 -15.57
C SER A 853 -16.82 -52.47 -14.20
N ASP A 854 -17.85 -52.76 -13.40
CA ASP A 854 -18.02 -52.39 -12.00
C ASP A 854 -16.71 -52.27 -11.20
N GLU A 855 -16.17 -51.06 -11.11
CA GLU A 855 -15.33 -50.63 -9.99
C GLU A 855 -15.85 -49.25 -9.55
N THR A 856 -16.91 -49.31 -8.74
CA THR A 856 -17.24 -48.27 -7.76
C THR A 856 -16.13 -48.17 -6.72
N GLU A 857 -14.96 -47.67 -7.11
CA GLU A 857 -13.99 -47.17 -6.14
C GLU A 857 -14.40 -45.74 -5.75
N ALA A 858 -14.67 -45.60 -4.46
CA ALA A 858 -15.07 -44.37 -3.82
C ALA A 858 -14.14 -43.20 -4.18
N LEU A 859 -14.72 -42.11 -4.68
CA LEU A 859 -14.15 -40.78 -4.49
C LEU A 859 -13.81 -40.66 -3.00
N PRO A 860 -12.53 -40.42 -2.62
CA PRO A 860 -12.20 -40.33 -1.21
C PRO A 860 -12.90 -39.10 -0.66
N ASN A 861 -13.75 -39.32 0.35
CA ASN A 861 -14.20 -38.30 1.29
C ASN A 861 -12.96 -37.61 1.89
N ARG A 862 -12.41 -36.61 1.20
CA ARG A 862 -11.33 -35.72 1.69
C ARG A 862 -11.92 -34.44 2.27
N LEU A 863 -12.99 -34.59 3.04
CA LEU A 863 -13.55 -33.56 3.92
C LEU A 863 -13.77 -34.20 5.28
N ASN A 864 -12.68 -34.58 5.94
CA ASN A 864 -12.56 -34.85 7.38
C ASN A 864 -11.13 -35.32 7.66
N THR A 865 -10.17 -34.38 7.67
CA THR A 865 -8.86 -34.47 8.34
C THR A 865 -8.10 -33.23 7.91
N LEU A 866 -8.25 -32.16 8.69
CA LEU A 866 -7.34 -31.02 8.88
C LEU A 866 -8.05 -30.12 9.91
N SER A 867 -8.42 -30.71 11.04
CA SER A 867 -8.22 -30.05 12.32
C SER A 867 -6.74 -30.30 12.66
N ASP A 868 -6.06 -29.26 13.14
CA ASP A 868 -4.66 -29.25 13.58
C ASP A 868 -3.63 -28.88 12.48
N ALA A 869 -3.52 -27.57 12.24
CA ALA A 869 -2.27 -26.81 12.06
C ALA A 869 -2.55 -25.30 12.05
#